data_AF-A0A1V2I053-F1
#
_entry.id   AF-A0A1V2I053-F1
#
_cell.length_a   1.000
_cell.length_b   1.000
_cell.length_c   1.000
_cell.angle_alpha   90.00
_cell.angle_beta   90.00
_cell.angle_gamma   90.00
#
_symmetry.space_group_name_H-M   'P 1'
#
loop_
_entity.id
_entity.type
_entity.pdbx_description
1 polymer ?
#
loop_
_entity_poly.entity_id
_entity_poly.type
_entity_poly.pdbx_seq_one_letter_code
_entity_poly.pdbx_strand_id
1 'polypeptide(L)'
;MIAMPEGVFADEPDPPAGPGGLGLAEEALWVDPDVYPLCVQVPAGWWRIFPVTGGKATREYVAQLVTDPAGPRWAGRVAFTTRQPTLWRLEESLGWALPLAGHITVQAAPPWVTTSPGRARPPGADSSTVLPPGVPVSLPVEGRRPGCRPWRASLVLRAGHAPATYGRLRHGEGPTRRWDHGQTSIEIIRAGPVPTTADDGGHLLTYRVSHRGEVMFAGDDAHLAHGWAPYSTEAIRSVVTTVTTVTTVTTADTGSQRSDRQRQFLAAHGTALAAAARPLGHPYPPGTRVAVAVDTDSAIYSTGTVLATAAGRAGRLDYLWRPDVADLPGHPWRHRPRLALRAGLHEVSATLDVADANTDTPDGEDAVMATGALVATLDDPRFAVGTVLRTYAGDGPTPRYEIQPHDQPGGPVLLGATEVTPLAGTAWPSTADLLLARATANVDLRPFELLIAVRDYALSADSPHGPRLAVSGRFGEVDMALDPAGRADPVEAPPPAGPPPGLGAGLIPISASDGACRLEHPTYGLIAVDPNLLATALTIHPTQLAAVLDGHPWLPPGPHPPLVAAYLAAKHTPEAVTALAHPPHPIGPPDGPAGTVTVLPGSATPADTASPDTRTANDTAGAGNTPVDDVEAPGWESP
;
A
#
# COMPACT_ATOMS: atom_id res chain seq x y z
N MET A 1 -11.51 38.91 -5.78
CA MET A 1 -11.08 38.92 -4.36
C MET A 1 -12.25 38.35 -3.57
N ILE A 2 -12.27 37.03 -3.41
CA ILE A 2 -13.25 36.31 -2.61
C ILE A 2 -12.43 35.68 -1.50
N ALA A 3 -12.79 35.99 -0.25
CA ALA A 3 -12.13 35.44 0.91
C ALA A 3 -12.27 33.91 0.90
N MET A 4 -11.15 33.23 1.08
CA MET A 4 -11.12 31.79 1.32
C MET A 4 -11.90 31.51 2.61
N PRO A 5 -12.89 30.60 2.61
CA PRO A 5 -13.51 30.18 3.86
C PRO A 5 -12.49 29.41 4.70
N GLU A 6 -12.37 29.81 5.97
CA GLU A 6 -11.61 29.13 7.01
C GLU A 6 -12.19 27.72 7.24
N GLY A 7 -11.68 26.75 6.50
CA GLY A 7 -11.84 25.34 6.81
C GLY A 7 -10.80 24.97 7.85
N VAL A 8 -11.26 24.41 8.97
CA VAL A 8 -10.48 23.87 10.08
C VAL A 8 -9.31 23.06 9.55
N PHE A 9 -8.11 23.62 9.65
CA PHE A 9 -6.87 22.91 9.39
C PHE A 9 -6.64 21.95 10.57
N ALA A 10 -6.31 20.69 10.29
CA ALA A 10 -5.66 19.85 11.28
C ALA A 10 -4.39 20.58 11.75
N ASP A 11 -4.14 20.58 13.07
CA ASP A 11 -2.93 21.15 13.65
C ASP A 11 -1.69 20.63 12.88
N GLU A 12 -0.80 21.56 12.53
CA GLU A 12 0.44 21.25 11.82
C GLU A 12 1.23 20.20 12.65
N PRO A 13 1.66 19.07 12.07
CA PRO A 13 2.33 18.03 12.83
C PRO A 13 3.60 18.60 13.47
N ASP A 14 3.83 18.26 14.74
CA ASP A 14 4.98 18.71 15.51
C ASP A 14 6.30 18.50 14.76
N PRO A 15 7.25 19.46 14.83
CA PRO A 15 8.55 19.30 14.20
C PRO A 15 9.30 18.11 14.83
N PRO A 16 9.94 17.23 14.04
CA PRO A 16 10.74 16.16 14.60
C PRO A 16 11.95 16.71 15.37
N ALA A 17 12.47 15.91 16.30
CA ALA A 17 13.84 16.03 16.76
C ALA A 17 14.75 16.12 15.52
N GLY A 18 15.57 17.17 15.46
CA GLY A 18 16.20 17.67 14.25
C GLY A 18 16.90 16.59 13.40
N PRO A 19 17.08 16.85 12.10
CA PRO A 19 17.66 15.89 11.16
C PRO A 19 19.08 15.51 11.61
N GLY A 20 19.20 14.34 12.24
CA GLY A 20 20.48 13.72 12.49
C GLY A 20 21.17 13.44 11.15
N GLY A 21 22.17 14.27 10.81
CA GLY A 21 23.16 13.91 9.80
C GLY A 21 23.12 14.63 8.45
N LEU A 22 22.48 15.79 8.32
CA LEU A 22 22.79 16.68 7.19
C LEU A 22 23.69 17.81 7.72
N GLY A 23 25.01 17.70 7.49
CA GLY A 23 26.03 18.68 7.87
C GLY A 23 25.91 20.04 7.15
N LEU A 24 24.69 20.48 6.83
CA LEU A 24 24.39 21.81 6.36
C LEU A 24 24.11 22.69 7.59
N ALA A 25 24.79 23.82 7.70
CA ALA A 25 24.51 24.80 8.74
C ALA A 25 23.02 25.18 8.71
N GLU A 26 22.40 25.32 9.88
CA GLU A 26 20.96 25.62 10.04
C GLU A 26 20.53 26.85 9.23
N GLU A 27 21.42 27.84 9.05
CA GLU A 27 21.24 29.03 8.21
C GLU A 27 21.09 28.72 6.70
N ALA A 28 21.59 27.58 6.21
CA ALA A 28 21.49 27.16 4.80
C ALA A 28 20.15 26.50 4.46
N LEU A 29 19.34 26.14 5.46
CA LEU A 29 18.06 25.44 5.31
C LEU A 29 16.84 26.38 5.28
N TRP A 30 17.05 27.68 5.41
CA TRP A 30 15.96 28.65 5.30
C TRP A 30 15.78 29.08 3.84
N VAL A 31 14.54 29.19 3.40
CA VAL A 31 14.21 29.83 2.12
C VAL A 31 14.01 31.31 2.37
N ASP A 32 14.57 32.15 1.51
CA ASP A 32 14.22 33.57 1.50
C ASP A 32 12.80 33.71 0.90
N PRO A 33 11.79 34.06 1.71
CA PRO A 33 10.40 34.16 1.27
C PRO A 33 10.20 35.22 0.18
N ASP A 34 11.10 36.21 0.10
CA ASP A 34 11.04 37.29 -0.88
C ASP A 34 11.67 36.89 -2.23
N VAL A 35 12.35 35.75 -2.28
CA VAL A 35 13.03 35.27 -3.50
C VAL A 35 12.38 34.00 -4.06
N TYR A 36 12.29 32.89 -3.32
CA TYR A 36 11.75 31.64 -3.88
C TYR A 36 10.79 30.98 -2.90
N PRO A 37 9.47 31.24 -2.96
CA PRO A 37 8.53 30.84 -1.91
C PRO A 37 8.48 29.33 -1.65
N LEU A 38 8.83 28.50 -2.64
CA LEU A 38 8.89 27.06 -2.51
C LEU A 38 10.16 26.51 -3.17
N CYS A 39 10.93 25.74 -2.40
CA CYS A 39 12.05 24.95 -2.89
C CYS A 39 11.87 23.46 -2.55
N VAL A 40 12.10 22.58 -3.53
CA VAL A 40 11.98 21.12 -3.36
C VAL A 40 13.27 20.45 -3.81
N GLN A 41 13.88 19.68 -2.91
CA GLN A 41 15.09 18.92 -3.20
C GLN A 41 14.79 17.73 -4.11
N VAL A 42 15.66 17.48 -5.09
CA VAL A 42 15.65 16.30 -5.98
C VAL A 42 17.08 15.80 -6.18
N PRO A 43 17.30 14.56 -6.67
CA PRO A 43 18.67 14.04 -6.78
C PRO A 43 19.55 14.89 -7.70
N ALA A 44 18.95 15.54 -8.70
CA ALA A 44 19.61 16.45 -9.63
C ALA A 44 19.81 17.87 -9.10
N GLY A 45 19.35 18.22 -7.89
CA GLY A 45 19.48 19.55 -7.30
C GLY A 45 18.19 20.05 -6.64
N TRP A 46 17.75 21.26 -6.98
CA TRP A 46 16.59 21.90 -6.34
C TRP A 46 15.62 22.48 -7.37
N TRP A 47 14.34 22.14 -7.24
CA TRP A 47 13.27 22.88 -7.92
C TRP A 47 12.95 24.13 -7.12
N ARG A 48 13.01 25.28 -7.79
CA ARG A 48 12.51 26.57 -7.28
C ARG A 48 11.19 26.88 -7.98
N ILE A 49 10.16 27.17 -7.20
CA ILE A 49 8.81 27.38 -7.72
C ILE A 49 8.30 28.73 -7.23
N PHE A 50 7.86 29.55 -8.17
CA PHE A 50 7.45 30.92 -7.87
C PHE A 50 6.42 31.46 -8.87
N PRO A 51 5.57 32.40 -8.44
CA PRO A 51 4.62 33.07 -9.32
C PRO A 51 5.30 34.23 -10.08
N VAL A 52 4.91 34.43 -11.33
CA VAL A 52 5.32 35.56 -12.17
C VAL A 52 4.09 36.24 -12.77
N THR A 53 4.19 37.53 -13.06
CA THR A 53 3.17 38.26 -13.84
C THR A 53 3.76 38.63 -15.19
N GLY A 54 3.10 38.19 -16.27
CA GLY A 54 3.43 38.57 -17.64
C GLY A 54 2.72 39.86 -18.09
N GLY A 55 3.08 40.38 -19.26
CA GLY A 55 2.58 41.67 -19.79
C GLY A 55 1.05 41.82 -19.96
N LYS A 56 0.27 40.74 -19.80
CA LYS A 56 -1.21 40.77 -19.78
C LYS A 56 -1.83 40.74 -18.37
N ALA A 57 -1.04 40.95 -17.31
CA ALA A 57 -1.47 40.90 -15.90
C ALA A 57 -2.01 39.54 -15.41
N THR A 58 -1.90 38.47 -16.20
CA THR A 58 -2.22 37.11 -15.77
C THR A 58 -1.06 36.52 -14.96
N ARG A 59 -1.39 35.96 -13.80
CA ARG A 59 -0.45 35.23 -12.95
C ARG A 59 -0.11 33.90 -13.61
N GLU A 60 1.18 33.64 -13.79
CA GLU A 60 1.73 32.39 -14.29
C GLU A 60 2.65 31.79 -13.21
N TYR A 61 2.96 30.50 -13.33
CA TYR A 61 3.81 29.80 -12.38
C TYR A 61 5.02 29.22 -13.10
N VAL A 62 6.19 29.43 -12.52
CA VAL A 62 7.48 29.00 -13.06
C VAL A 62 8.10 27.98 -12.12
N ALA A 63 8.66 26.92 -12.67
CA ALA A 63 9.56 26.01 -11.97
C ALA A 63 10.93 25.99 -12.65
N GLN A 64 11.99 26.12 -11.87
CA GLN A 64 13.38 26.07 -12.33
C GLN A 64 14.15 25.01 -11.56
N LEU A 65 14.79 24.08 -12.27
CA LEU A 65 15.73 23.13 -11.66
C LEU A 65 17.12 23.74 -11.67
N VAL A 66 17.70 23.94 -10.49
CA VAL A 66 19.11 24.34 -10.32
C VAL A 66 19.94 23.17 -9.82
N THR A 67 21.10 22.95 -10.42
CA THR A 67 21.95 21.76 -10.16
C THR A 67 23.04 21.99 -9.11
N ASP A 68 22.83 22.93 -8.19
CA ASP A 68 23.84 23.30 -7.19
C ASP A 68 23.68 22.46 -5.91
N PRO A 69 24.73 21.73 -5.46
CA PRO A 69 24.69 20.96 -4.21
C PRO A 69 24.70 21.84 -2.95
N ALA A 70 25.08 23.12 -3.03
CA ALA A 70 25.24 24.01 -1.86
C ALA A 70 23.90 24.57 -1.32
N GLY A 71 22.77 24.22 -1.93
CA GLY A 71 21.43 24.58 -1.47
C GLY A 71 20.69 25.57 -2.37
N PRO A 72 19.41 25.86 -2.09
CA PRO A 72 18.52 26.54 -3.01
C PRO A 72 18.78 28.05 -3.14
N ARG A 73 19.65 28.65 -2.32
CA ARG A 73 19.91 30.10 -2.31
C ARG A 73 20.95 30.58 -3.33
N TRP A 74 21.80 29.69 -3.83
CA TRP A 74 22.99 30.09 -4.61
C TRP A 74 22.70 30.27 -6.09
N ALA A 75 23.55 31.02 -6.81
CA ALA A 75 23.48 31.28 -8.26
C ALA A 75 23.76 30.03 -9.12
N GLY A 76 23.23 28.87 -8.72
CA GLY A 76 23.35 27.61 -9.44
C GLY A 76 22.85 27.74 -10.88
N ARG A 77 23.54 27.03 -11.79
CA ARG A 77 23.13 26.95 -13.19
C ARG A 77 21.72 26.36 -13.27
N VAL A 78 20.80 27.09 -13.90
CA VAL A 78 19.47 26.58 -14.23
C VAL A 78 19.62 25.55 -15.34
N ALA A 79 19.31 24.28 -15.04
CA ALA A 79 19.35 23.20 -16.00
C ALA A 79 18.07 23.10 -16.81
N PHE A 80 16.92 23.27 -16.16
CA PHE A 80 15.61 23.23 -16.80
C PHE A 80 14.67 24.29 -16.26
N THR A 81 13.77 24.76 -17.12
CA THR A 81 12.71 25.71 -16.77
C THR A 81 11.41 25.28 -17.42
N THR A 82 10.31 25.36 -16.70
CA THR A 82 8.95 25.21 -17.23
C THR A 82 8.07 26.35 -16.72
N ARG A 83 7.10 26.78 -17.52
CA ARG A 83 6.16 27.84 -17.17
C ARG A 83 4.75 27.48 -17.60
N GLN A 84 3.80 27.60 -16.68
CA GLN A 84 2.42 27.18 -16.88
C GLN A 84 1.43 28.18 -16.28
N PRO A 85 0.20 28.29 -16.81
CA PRO A 85 -0.80 29.26 -16.35
C PRO A 85 -1.38 28.92 -14.97
N THR A 86 -1.40 27.64 -14.59
CA THR A 86 -1.87 27.17 -13.27
C THR A 86 -0.84 26.24 -12.63
N LEU A 87 -0.88 26.11 -11.30
CA LEU A 87 -0.05 25.14 -10.59
C LEU A 87 -0.38 23.69 -10.99
N TRP A 88 -1.64 23.39 -11.32
CA TRP A 88 -2.04 22.08 -11.82
C TRP A 88 -1.39 21.73 -13.16
N ARG A 89 -1.38 22.68 -14.12
CA ARG A 89 -0.65 22.52 -15.37
C ARG A 89 0.86 22.43 -15.15
N LEU A 90 1.38 23.10 -14.11
CA LEU A 90 2.78 22.98 -13.71
C LEU A 90 3.10 21.54 -13.27
N GLU A 91 2.26 20.92 -12.43
CA GLU A 91 2.40 19.51 -12.05
C GLU A 91 2.35 18.57 -13.26
N GLU A 92 1.44 18.80 -14.22
CA GLU A 92 1.40 18.02 -15.46
C GLU A 92 2.72 18.12 -16.23
N SER A 93 3.28 19.33 -16.37
CA SER A 93 4.54 19.55 -17.08
C SER A 93 5.74 18.91 -16.37
N LEU A 94 5.75 18.97 -15.04
CA LEU A 94 6.77 18.39 -14.17
C LEU A 94 6.69 16.85 -14.10
N GLY A 95 5.47 16.31 -14.19
CA GLY A 95 5.19 14.88 -14.02
C GLY A 95 5.20 14.40 -12.58
N TRP A 96 5.19 15.31 -11.59
CA TRP A 96 5.10 14.99 -10.17
C TRP A 96 4.24 16.02 -9.45
N ALA A 97 3.65 15.62 -8.34
CA ALA A 97 2.65 16.42 -7.65
C ALA A 97 3.27 17.39 -6.65
N LEU A 98 2.78 18.63 -6.57
CA LEU A 98 3.18 19.55 -5.52
C LEU A 98 2.38 19.25 -4.24
N PRO A 99 2.99 19.29 -3.05
CA PRO A 99 2.20 19.29 -1.82
C PRO A 99 1.22 20.49 -1.83
N LEU A 100 0.00 20.29 -1.37
CA LEU A 100 -1.06 21.29 -1.26
C LEU A 100 -0.60 22.49 -0.40
N ALA A 101 0.18 22.26 0.66
CA ALA A 101 0.76 23.34 1.42
C ALA A 101 1.75 24.14 0.57
N GLY A 102 2.47 23.49 -0.35
CA GLY A 102 3.27 24.16 -1.38
C GLY A 102 2.41 24.98 -2.36
N HIS A 103 1.22 24.49 -2.75
CA HIS A 103 0.27 25.29 -3.53
C HIS A 103 -0.11 26.58 -2.79
N ILE A 104 -0.51 26.45 -1.52
CA ILE A 104 -0.91 27.58 -0.67
C ILE A 104 0.23 28.59 -0.57
N THR A 105 1.46 28.13 -0.26
CA THR A 105 2.64 29.01 -0.16
C THR A 105 2.92 29.77 -1.47
N VAL A 106 2.89 29.07 -2.62
CA VAL A 106 3.18 29.70 -3.92
C VAL A 106 2.04 30.63 -4.38
N GLN A 107 0.78 30.33 -4.04
CA GLN A 107 -0.37 31.19 -4.32
C GLN A 107 -0.43 32.43 -3.43
N ALA A 108 0.03 32.34 -2.18
CA ALA A 108 0.11 33.49 -1.27
C ALA A 108 1.28 34.44 -1.62
N ALA A 109 2.36 33.92 -2.22
CA ALA A 109 3.54 34.72 -2.53
C ALA A 109 3.28 35.85 -3.55
N PRO A 110 3.95 37.01 -3.41
CA PRO A 110 3.83 38.09 -4.39
C PRO A 110 4.46 37.68 -5.73
N PRO A 111 3.78 37.91 -6.88
CA PRO A 111 4.33 37.55 -8.18
C PRO A 111 5.48 38.46 -8.58
N TRP A 112 6.49 37.86 -9.21
CA TRP A 112 7.60 38.60 -9.81
C TRP A 112 7.13 39.35 -11.07
N VAL A 113 7.47 40.64 -11.15
CA VAL A 113 7.08 41.48 -12.29
C VAL A 113 8.17 41.43 -13.35
N THR A 114 7.87 40.79 -14.49
CA THR A 114 8.84 40.58 -15.58
C THR A 114 9.11 41.83 -16.44
N THR A 115 8.39 42.94 -16.22
CA THR A 115 8.34 44.11 -17.11
C THR A 115 8.87 45.43 -16.54
N SER A 116 9.31 45.49 -15.28
CA SER A 116 9.76 46.75 -14.65
C SER A 116 11.28 46.81 -14.50
N PRO A 117 11.96 47.89 -14.98
CA PRO A 117 13.43 48.03 -14.92
C PRO A 117 14.01 48.29 -13.52
N GLY A 118 13.33 47.92 -12.43
CA GLY A 118 13.75 48.25 -11.06
C GLY A 118 13.30 47.27 -9.97
N ARG A 119 12.74 46.10 -10.30
CA ARG A 119 12.38 45.08 -9.30
C ARG A 119 13.08 43.75 -9.59
N ALA A 120 13.93 43.37 -8.64
CA ALA A 120 14.58 42.07 -8.43
C ALA A 120 14.68 41.13 -9.65
N ARG A 121 15.84 41.19 -10.30
CA ARG A 121 16.38 40.05 -11.07
C ARG A 121 16.55 38.88 -10.09
N PRO A 122 16.23 37.62 -10.45
CA PRO A 122 16.58 36.47 -9.62
C PRO A 122 18.05 36.58 -9.21
N PRO A 123 18.42 36.42 -7.93
CA PRO A 123 19.82 36.40 -7.53
C PRO A 123 20.55 35.33 -8.34
N GLY A 124 21.58 35.73 -9.08
CA GLY A 124 22.40 34.81 -9.89
C GLY A 124 22.00 34.61 -11.36
N ALA A 125 20.98 35.31 -11.88
CA ALA A 125 20.66 35.24 -13.31
C ALA A 125 21.59 36.12 -14.16
N ASP A 126 22.88 35.80 -14.23
CA ASP A 126 23.77 36.37 -15.24
C ASP A 126 23.36 35.81 -16.61
N SER A 127 22.71 36.68 -17.38
CA SER A 127 22.32 36.54 -18.79
C SER A 127 21.51 35.30 -19.23
N SER A 128 20.34 35.61 -19.83
CA SER A 128 19.73 34.87 -20.94
C SER A 128 18.57 33.87 -20.72
N THR A 129 18.00 33.73 -19.51
CA THR A 129 16.84 32.82 -19.28
C THR A 129 15.55 33.52 -18.81
N VAL A 130 15.39 34.81 -19.09
CA VAL A 130 14.09 35.48 -18.93
C VAL A 130 13.20 35.04 -20.09
N LEU A 131 12.31 34.08 -19.83
CA LEU A 131 11.32 33.65 -20.81
C LEU A 131 10.41 34.84 -21.19
N PRO A 132 10.21 35.15 -22.48
CA PRO A 132 9.31 36.22 -22.89
C PRO A 132 7.90 35.94 -22.35
N PRO A 133 7.18 36.92 -21.78
CA PRO A 133 5.90 36.68 -21.12
C PRO A 133 4.82 36.11 -22.06
N GLY A 134 3.94 35.24 -21.54
CA GLY A 134 2.67 34.89 -22.19
C GLY A 134 2.61 33.63 -23.06
N VAL A 135 3.67 32.81 -23.14
CA VAL A 135 3.65 31.50 -23.84
C VAL A 135 4.00 30.38 -22.86
N PRO A 136 3.16 29.35 -22.65
CA PRO A 136 3.53 28.19 -21.85
C PRO A 136 4.84 27.58 -22.34
N VAL A 137 5.74 27.23 -21.41
CA VAL A 137 7.01 26.57 -21.74
C VAL A 137 6.96 25.17 -21.17
N SER A 138 6.84 24.18 -22.05
CA SER A 138 6.86 22.78 -21.67
C SER A 138 8.25 22.34 -21.23
N LEU A 139 8.30 21.53 -20.17
CA LEU A 139 9.54 20.92 -19.73
C LEU A 139 10.05 19.91 -20.78
N PRO A 140 11.34 19.93 -21.16
CA PRO A 140 11.91 18.92 -22.03
C PRO A 140 11.88 17.54 -21.36
N VAL A 141 11.94 16.47 -22.16
CA VAL A 141 11.83 15.08 -21.69
C VAL A 141 12.91 14.74 -20.66
N GLU A 142 14.11 15.30 -20.82
CA GLU A 142 15.24 15.12 -19.92
C GLU A 142 14.96 15.67 -18.51
N GLY A 143 14.19 16.75 -18.40
CA GLY A 143 13.79 17.35 -17.14
C GLY A 143 12.77 16.52 -16.36
N ARG A 144 12.21 15.46 -16.97
CA ARG A 144 11.21 14.56 -16.35
C ARG A 144 11.80 13.24 -15.86
N ARG A 145 13.11 13.03 -15.98
CA ARG A 145 13.79 11.80 -15.53
C ARG A 145 13.59 11.61 -14.01
N PRO A 146 13.64 10.37 -13.49
CA PRO A 146 13.47 10.10 -12.05
C PRO A 146 14.38 10.93 -11.15
N GLY A 147 15.63 11.19 -11.54
CA GLY A 147 16.55 12.04 -10.78
C GLY A 147 16.16 13.53 -10.72
N CYS A 148 15.17 13.98 -11.50
CA CYS A 148 14.61 15.33 -11.45
C CYS A 148 13.27 15.38 -10.68
N ARG A 149 12.85 14.28 -10.04
CA ARG A 149 11.60 14.19 -9.27
C ARG A 149 11.91 14.14 -7.77
N PRO A 150 11.02 14.68 -6.92
CA PRO A 150 11.15 14.48 -5.49
C PRO A 150 10.94 13.01 -5.13
N TRP A 151 11.57 12.59 -4.05
CA TRP A 151 11.30 11.32 -3.36
C TRP A 151 10.79 11.63 -1.95
N ARG A 152 10.38 10.61 -1.19
CA ARG A 152 9.77 10.79 0.13
C ARG A 152 10.63 11.61 1.11
N ALA A 153 11.93 11.37 1.14
CA ALA A 153 12.86 12.10 2.01
C ALA A 153 13.40 13.41 1.39
N SER A 154 12.89 13.82 0.21
CA SER A 154 13.22 15.13 -0.36
C SER A 154 12.86 16.23 0.61
N LEU A 155 13.81 17.11 0.90
CA LEU A 155 13.54 18.29 1.71
C LEU A 155 12.68 19.29 0.94
N VAL A 156 11.65 19.80 1.61
CA VAL A 156 10.75 20.84 1.12
C VAL A 156 10.87 22.05 2.04
N LEU A 157 11.25 23.16 1.43
CA LEU A 157 11.41 24.43 2.13
C LEU A 157 10.32 25.39 1.65
N ARG A 158 9.47 25.82 2.58
CA ARG A 158 8.36 26.74 2.35
C ARG A 158 8.67 28.07 3.05
N ALA A 159 8.39 29.17 2.37
CA ALA A 159 8.49 30.51 2.94
C ALA A 159 7.70 30.62 4.25
N GLY A 160 8.37 30.98 5.35
CA GLY A 160 7.73 31.20 6.66
C GLY A 160 7.38 29.94 7.45
N HIS A 161 7.77 28.75 7.01
CA HIS A 161 7.51 27.49 7.72
C HIS A 161 8.81 26.72 7.98
N ALA A 162 8.78 25.82 8.97
CA ALA A 162 9.87 24.88 9.22
C ALA A 162 10.12 23.95 8.02
N PRO A 163 11.37 23.53 7.77
CA PRO A 163 11.67 22.50 6.79
C PRO A 163 10.88 21.21 7.07
N ALA A 164 10.29 20.63 6.03
CA ALA A 164 9.57 19.36 6.11
C ALA A 164 9.99 18.43 4.97
N THR A 165 9.75 17.14 5.10
CA THR A 165 10.00 16.19 4.01
C THR A 165 8.79 16.12 3.08
N TYR A 166 9.05 15.87 1.80
CA TYR A 166 8.02 15.74 0.78
C TYR A 166 7.01 14.65 1.14
N GLY A 167 7.47 13.51 1.67
CA GLY A 167 6.62 12.40 2.11
C GLY A 167 5.67 12.78 3.24
N ARG A 168 6.15 13.48 4.28
CA ARG A 168 5.30 13.96 5.39
C ARG A 168 4.24 14.95 4.93
N LEU A 169 4.61 15.91 4.09
CA LEU A 169 3.64 16.87 3.53
C LEU A 169 2.58 16.14 2.70
N ARG A 170 3.00 15.20 1.82
CA ARG A 170 2.06 14.41 1.01
C ARG A 170 1.11 13.55 1.83
N HIS A 171 1.57 13.04 2.97
CA HIS A 171 0.76 12.22 3.86
C HIS A 171 -0.26 13.04 4.65
N GLY A 172 0.17 14.16 5.27
CA GLY A 172 -0.74 15.04 6.03
C GLY A 172 -1.82 15.73 5.17
N GLU A 173 -1.67 15.71 3.85
CA GLU A 173 -2.59 16.32 2.87
C GLU A 173 -3.38 15.26 2.07
N GLY A 174 -3.63 14.08 2.65
CA GLY A 174 -4.25 12.94 1.99
C GLY A 174 -5.46 13.33 1.11
N PRO A 175 -5.63 12.70 -0.06
CA PRO A 175 -6.72 13.06 -0.96
C PRO A 175 -8.08 12.77 -0.32
N THR A 176 -9.07 13.63 -0.58
CA THR A 176 -10.47 13.39 -0.18
C THR A 176 -10.98 12.04 -0.66
N ARG A 177 -10.52 11.61 -1.85
CA ARG A 177 -10.81 10.28 -2.39
C ARG A 177 -9.69 9.82 -3.29
N ARG A 178 -9.40 8.52 -3.25
CA ARG A 178 -8.47 7.88 -4.18
C ARG A 178 -9.14 6.68 -4.83
N TRP A 179 -8.80 6.44 -6.09
CA TRP A 179 -9.14 5.21 -6.81
C TRP A 179 -7.91 4.72 -7.58
N ASP A 180 -7.60 3.44 -7.45
CA ASP A 180 -6.49 2.78 -8.13
C ASP A 180 -7.00 1.75 -9.14
N HIS A 181 -6.43 1.78 -10.34
CA HIS A 181 -6.68 0.82 -11.41
C HIS A 181 -5.35 0.40 -12.06
N GLY A 182 -4.81 -0.74 -11.60
CA GLY A 182 -3.49 -1.21 -11.99
C GLY A 182 -2.40 -0.22 -11.57
N GLN A 183 -1.69 0.36 -12.55
CA GLN A 183 -0.64 1.35 -12.31
C GLN A 183 -1.14 2.80 -12.41
N THR A 184 -2.43 3.00 -12.66
CA THR A 184 -3.06 4.32 -12.75
C THR A 184 -3.82 4.61 -11.47
N SER A 185 -3.67 5.82 -10.94
CA SER A 185 -4.42 6.30 -9.80
C SER A 185 -5.13 7.61 -10.13
N ILE A 186 -6.31 7.80 -9.55
CA ILE A 186 -7.06 9.06 -9.58
C ILE A 186 -7.24 9.52 -8.14
N GLU A 187 -6.76 10.72 -7.85
CA GLU A 187 -6.89 11.39 -6.55
C GLU A 187 -7.83 12.59 -6.71
N ILE A 188 -8.87 12.67 -5.89
CA ILE A 188 -9.65 13.88 -5.66
C ILE A 188 -9.02 14.59 -4.49
N ILE A 189 -8.41 15.74 -4.74
CA ILE A 189 -7.66 16.51 -3.74
C ILE A 189 -8.58 17.41 -2.93
N ARG A 190 -9.55 18.04 -3.60
CA ARG A 190 -10.52 18.95 -2.99
C ARG A 190 -11.76 19.07 -3.88
N ALA A 191 -12.88 19.46 -3.30
CA ALA A 191 -14.04 19.93 -4.01
C ALA A 191 -14.42 21.34 -3.53
N GLY A 192 -14.64 22.25 -4.48
CA GLY A 192 -15.18 23.59 -4.21
C GLY A 192 -16.58 23.76 -4.82
N PRO A 193 -17.37 24.75 -4.41
CA PRO A 193 -18.64 25.07 -5.09
C PRO A 193 -18.37 25.57 -6.52
N VAL A 194 -19.29 25.27 -7.45
CA VAL A 194 -19.20 25.81 -8.82
C VAL A 194 -19.43 27.34 -8.81
N PRO A 195 -18.56 28.17 -9.42
CA PRO A 195 -18.63 29.64 -9.28
C PRO A 195 -19.81 30.37 -9.96
N THR A 196 -20.78 29.69 -10.55
CA THR A 196 -21.85 30.32 -11.35
C THR A 196 -23.08 30.69 -10.51
N THR A 197 -23.66 31.87 -10.80
CA THR A 197 -24.77 32.54 -10.09
C THR A 197 -26.16 31.92 -10.32
N ALA A 198 -26.26 30.61 -10.51
CA ALA A 198 -27.53 29.90 -10.53
C ALA A 198 -27.40 28.71 -9.59
N ASP A 199 -28.45 28.47 -8.79
CA ASP A 199 -28.60 27.50 -7.68
C ASP A 199 -28.26 26.01 -7.97
N ASP A 200 -27.53 25.69 -9.04
CA ASP A 200 -27.03 24.35 -9.32
C ASP A 200 -25.85 24.05 -8.38
N GLY A 201 -26.17 23.63 -7.14
CA GLY A 201 -25.21 23.33 -6.06
C GLY A 201 -24.29 22.13 -6.30
N GLY A 202 -23.70 22.01 -7.49
CA GLY A 202 -22.65 21.05 -7.82
C GLY A 202 -21.28 21.47 -7.31
N HIS A 203 -20.30 20.59 -7.52
CA HIS A 203 -18.92 20.81 -7.09
C HIS A 203 -17.97 20.87 -8.29
N LEU A 204 -16.95 21.71 -8.17
CA LEU A 204 -15.78 21.70 -9.02
C LEU A 204 -14.66 20.93 -8.31
N LEU A 205 -14.27 19.81 -8.89
CA LEU A 205 -13.30 18.88 -8.33
C LEU A 205 -11.88 19.28 -8.75
N THR A 206 -11.00 19.34 -7.76
CA THR A 206 -9.56 19.36 -7.94
C THR A 206 -9.03 17.93 -7.92
N TYR A 207 -8.33 17.52 -8.97
CA TYR A 207 -7.92 16.12 -9.15
C TYR A 207 -6.50 15.97 -9.69
N ARG A 208 -5.96 14.76 -9.51
CA ARG A 208 -4.75 14.27 -10.17
C ARG A 208 -5.03 12.88 -10.76
N VAL A 209 -4.58 12.66 -11.98
CA VAL A 209 -4.49 11.33 -12.60
C VAL A 209 -3.02 11.01 -12.77
N SER A 210 -2.55 10.00 -12.06
CA SER A 210 -1.16 9.55 -12.10
C SER A 210 -1.04 8.17 -12.73
N HIS A 211 0.08 7.89 -13.38
CA HIS A 211 0.40 6.56 -13.89
C HIS A 211 1.86 6.23 -13.57
N ARG A 212 2.11 5.12 -12.85
CA ARG A 212 3.44 4.74 -12.34
C ARG A 212 4.10 5.87 -11.53
N GLY A 213 3.31 6.54 -10.70
CA GLY A 213 3.76 7.68 -9.88
C GLY A 213 4.01 8.98 -10.67
N GLU A 214 3.79 9.00 -11.99
CA GLU A 214 3.90 10.21 -12.80
C GLU A 214 2.54 10.88 -12.98
N VAL A 215 2.44 12.18 -12.67
CA VAL A 215 1.22 12.96 -12.90
C VAL A 215 1.01 13.15 -14.39
N MET A 216 -0.05 12.55 -14.93
CA MET A 216 -0.46 12.63 -16.34
C MET A 216 -1.43 13.78 -16.60
N PHE A 217 -2.43 13.92 -15.73
CA PHE A 217 -3.40 15.01 -15.73
C PHE A 217 -3.54 15.58 -14.33
N ALA A 218 -3.71 16.89 -14.22
CA ALA A 218 -4.06 17.56 -12.99
C ALA A 218 -4.86 18.81 -13.32
N GLY A 219 -5.94 19.04 -12.58
CA GLY A 219 -6.84 20.14 -12.87
C GLY A 219 -7.82 20.40 -11.74
N ASP A 220 -8.50 21.53 -11.85
CA ASP A 220 -9.58 22.00 -11.01
C ASP A 220 -10.83 22.28 -11.87
N ASP A 221 -11.05 21.46 -12.90
CA ASP A 221 -12.05 21.66 -13.95
C ASP A 221 -13.06 20.50 -14.08
N ALA A 222 -12.98 19.47 -13.24
CA ALA A 222 -13.92 18.35 -13.30
C ALA A 222 -15.22 18.68 -12.57
N HIS A 223 -16.34 18.64 -13.29
CA HIS A 223 -17.65 18.97 -12.73
C HIS A 223 -18.32 17.75 -12.11
N LEU A 224 -18.74 17.88 -10.85
CA LEU A 224 -19.60 16.94 -10.15
C LEU A 224 -21.00 17.54 -10.02
N ALA A 225 -22.01 16.79 -10.48
CA ALA A 225 -23.39 17.24 -10.46
C ALA A 225 -23.92 17.40 -9.02
N HIS A 226 -24.92 18.27 -8.85
CA HIS A 226 -25.60 18.46 -7.58
C HIS A 226 -26.19 17.15 -7.04
N GLY A 227 -26.17 16.96 -5.72
CA GLY A 227 -26.65 15.76 -5.05
C GLY A 227 -25.61 14.65 -4.86
N TRP A 228 -24.43 14.76 -5.49
CA TRP A 228 -23.33 13.82 -5.29
C TRP A 228 -22.25 14.37 -4.36
N ALA A 229 -21.82 13.53 -3.42
CA ALA A 229 -20.74 13.88 -2.52
C ALA A 229 -19.35 13.81 -3.21
N PRO A 230 -18.40 14.69 -2.86
CA PRO A 230 -17.02 14.65 -3.37
C PRO A 230 -16.26 13.34 -3.13
N TYR A 231 -16.66 12.60 -2.09
CA TYR A 231 -16.11 11.30 -1.74
C TYR A 231 -16.87 10.14 -2.40
N SER A 232 -17.79 10.38 -3.33
CA SER A 232 -18.57 9.31 -3.98
C SER A 232 -17.86 8.69 -5.19
N THR A 233 -18.33 7.52 -5.61
CA THR A 233 -17.92 6.87 -6.87
C THR A 233 -18.15 7.79 -8.08
N GLU A 234 -19.16 8.66 -8.05
CA GLU A 234 -19.45 9.61 -9.13
C GLU A 234 -18.37 10.69 -9.29
N ALA A 235 -17.66 11.06 -8.22
CA ALA A 235 -16.54 11.99 -8.32
C ALA A 235 -15.41 11.44 -9.22
N ILE A 236 -15.10 10.14 -9.10
CA ILE A 236 -14.12 9.47 -9.96
C ILE A 236 -14.63 9.40 -11.40
N ARG A 237 -15.92 9.05 -11.59
CA ARG A 237 -16.55 8.99 -12.93
C ARG A 237 -16.53 10.35 -13.64
N SER A 238 -16.78 11.43 -12.92
CA SER A 238 -16.64 12.81 -13.41
C SER A 238 -15.22 13.08 -13.90
N VAL A 239 -14.20 12.76 -13.11
CA VAL A 239 -12.80 12.96 -13.52
C VAL A 239 -12.43 12.11 -14.75
N VAL A 240 -12.79 10.83 -14.76
CA VAL A 240 -12.54 9.94 -15.91
C VAL A 240 -13.21 10.48 -17.17
N THR A 241 -14.44 10.98 -17.04
CA THR A 241 -15.17 11.61 -18.15
C THR A 241 -14.42 12.86 -18.62
N THR A 242 -14.03 13.76 -17.71
CA THR A 242 -13.27 14.97 -18.05
C THR A 242 -11.99 14.63 -18.81
N VAL A 243 -11.15 13.72 -18.31
CA VAL A 243 -9.86 13.44 -18.97
C VAL A 243 -10.02 12.71 -20.31
N THR A 244 -11.04 11.87 -20.47
CA THR A 244 -11.25 11.08 -21.71
C THR A 244 -12.03 11.85 -22.78
N THR A 245 -12.98 12.71 -22.42
CA THR A 245 -13.90 13.39 -23.36
C THR A 245 -13.39 14.70 -23.97
N VAL A 246 -12.26 15.25 -23.51
CA VAL A 246 -11.61 16.49 -24.04
C VAL A 246 -11.02 16.31 -25.46
N THR A 247 -11.71 15.59 -26.33
CA THR A 247 -11.36 15.37 -27.74
C THR A 247 -12.21 16.22 -28.69
N THR A 248 -13.26 16.91 -28.21
CA THR A 248 -14.19 17.65 -29.08
C THR A 248 -14.78 18.90 -28.42
N VAL A 249 -14.01 19.97 -28.30
CA VAL A 249 -14.58 21.33 -28.26
C VAL A 249 -13.82 22.20 -29.26
N THR A 250 -14.41 22.31 -30.44
CA THR A 250 -14.26 23.42 -31.37
C THR A 250 -14.64 24.73 -30.68
N THR A 251 -13.67 25.50 -30.21
CA THR A 251 -13.65 26.98 -30.29
C THR A 251 -12.28 27.49 -29.82
N ALA A 252 -11.48 27.97 -30.77
CA ALA A 252 -10.55 29.11 -30.73
C ALA A 252 -9.74 29.48 -29.46
N ASP A 253 -9.62 28.64 -28.43
CA ASP A 253 -8.71 28.84 -27.30
C ASP A 253 -7.48 27.96 -27.45
N THR A 254 -6.40 28.59 -27.92
CA THR A 254 -5.05 28.06 -28.17
C THR A 254 -4.33 27.44 -26.94
N GLY A 255 -5.03 27.09 -25.86
CA GLY A 255 -4.46 26.60 -24.60
C GLY A 255 -4.76 25.15 -24.23
N SER A 256 -5.61 24.44 -24.98
CA SER A 256 -6.17 23.13 -24.60
C SER A 256 -5.61 21.93 -25.38
N GLN A 257 -4.45 22.07 -26.02
CA GLN A 257 -3.84 20.94 -26.74
C GLN A 257 -3.17 19.97 -25.76
N ARG A 258 -3.69 18.75 -25.68
CA ARG A 258 -3.07 17.65 -24.93
C ARG A 258 -1.63 17.42 -25.38
N SER A 259 -0.72 17.25 -24.43
CA SER A 259 0.67 16.88 -24.71
C SER A 259 0.78 15.49 -25.35
N ASP A 260 1.89 15.23 -26.05
CA ASP A 260 2.17 13.91 -26.66
C ASP A 260 2.07 12.77 -25.64
N ARG A 261 2.59 13.00 -24.43
CA ARG A 261 2.52 12.05 -23.31
C ARG A 261 1.07 11.75 -22.92
N GLN A 262 0.24 12.79 -22.76
CA GLN A 262 -1.18 12.63 -22.45
C GLN A 262 -1.93 11.88 -23.57
N ARG A 263 -1.60 12.17 -24.83
CA ARG A 263 -2.15 11.44 -25.99
C ARG A 263 -1.76 9.97 -25.98
N GLN A 264 -0.47 9.67 -25.74
CA GLN A 264 0.02 8.29 -25.64
C GLN A 264 -0.62 7.54 -24.46
N PHE A 265 -0.73 8.18 -23.30
CA PHE A 265 -1.41 7.60 -22.14
C PHE A 265 -2.88 7.27 -22.44
N LEU A 266 -3.63 8.19 -23.04
CA LEU A 266 -5.04 7.95 -23.38
C LEU A 266 -5.19 6.90 -24.48
N ALA A 267 -4.27 6.84 -25.45
CA ALA A 267 -4.26 5.80 -26.48
C ALA A 267 -4.01 4.41 -25.87
N ALA A 268 -3.13 4.31 -24.88
CA ALA A 268 -2.80 3.04 -24.22
C ALA A 268 -3.80 2.61 -23.15
N HIS A 269 -4.37 3.55 -22.39
CA HIS A 269 -5.12 3.27 -21.16
C HIS A 269 -6.53 3.88 -21.11
N GLY A 270 -6.86 4.82 -22.00
CA GLY A 270 -8.11 5.58 -21.93
C GLY A 270 -9.36 4.71 -22.03
N THR A 271 -9.37 3.72 -22.94
CA THR A 271 -10.51 2.78 -23.08
C THR A 271 -10.69 1.91 -21.85
N ALA A 272 -9.59 1.38 -21.27
CA ALA A 272 -9.65 0.57 -20.06
C ALA A 272 -10.13 1.39 -18.86
N LEU A 273 -9.64 2.63 -18.72
CA LEU A 273 -10.04 3.55 -17.65
C LEU A 273 -11.54 3.89 -17.74
N ALA A 274 -12.03 4.24 -18.94
CA ALA A 274 -13.43 4.55 -19.17
C ALA A 274 -14.34 3.33 -18.94
N ALA A 275 -13.90 2.13 -19.35
CA ALA A 275 -14.63 0.89 -19.10
C ALA A 275 -14.71 0.56 -17.61
N ALA A 276 -13.61 0.71 -16.88
CA ALA A 276 -13.54 0.43 -15.45
C ALA A 276 -14.40 1.39 -14.61
N ALA A 277 -14.51 2.66 -15.02
CA ALA A 277 -15.34 3.63 -14.31
C ALA A 277 -16.84 3.54 -14.65
N ARG A 278 -17.23 2.78 -15.68
CA ARG A 278 -18.60 2.75 -16.19
C ARG A 278 -19.58 2.23 -15.13
N PRO A 279 -20.75 2.88 -14.92
CA PRO A 279 -21.82 2.31 -14.12
C PRO A 279 -22.25 0.94 -14.66
N LEU A 280 -22.39 -0.04 -13.77
CA LEU A 280 -22.85 -1.39 -14.11
C LEU A 280 -24.32 -1.55 -13.72
N GLY A 281 -25.09 -2.24 -14.56
CA GLY A 281 -26.44 -2.69 -14.24
C GLY A 281 -26.43 -4.13 -13.73
N HIS A 282 -27.45 -4.50 -12.96
CA HIS A 282 -27.64 -5.89 -12.52
C HIS A 282 -28.04 -6.83 -13.68
N PRO A 283 -27.70 -8.13 -13.61
CA PRO A 283 -26.86 -8.76 -12.59
C PRO A 283 -25.38 -8.41 -12.77
N TYR A 284 -24.65 -8.21 -11.67
CA TYR A 284 -23.21 -7.96 -11.72
C TYR A 284 -22.43 -9.22 -12.10
N PRO A 285 -21.48 -9.16 -13.04
CA PRO A 285 -20.63 -10.30 -13.37
C PRO A 285 -19.63 -10.62 -12.24
N PRO A 286 -19.13 -11.87 -12.15
CA PRO A 286 -18.00 -12.21 -11.29
C PRO A 286 -16.79 -11.27 -11.53
N GLY A 287 -16.10 -10.90 -10.45
CA GLY A 287 -15.02 -9.91 -10.47
C GLY A 287 -15.49 -8.46 -10.28
N THR A 288 -16.80 -8.21 -10.23
CA THR A 288 -17.32 -6.86 -9.95
C THR A 288 -17.04 -6.47 -8.50
N ARG A 289 -16.43 -5.29 -8.32
CA ARG A 289 -16.22 -4.68 -7.01
C ARG A 289 -17.52 -4.08 -6.48
N VAL A 290 -17.87 -4.41 -5.25
CA VAL A 290 -19.15 -4.05 -4.64
C VAL A 290 -18.98 -3.52 -3.23
N ALA A 291 -19.86 -2.60 -2.85
CA ALA A 291 -20.13 -2.22 -1.48
C ALA A 291 -21.41 -2.94 -1.04
N VAL A 292 -21.35 -3.58 0.13
CA VAL A 292 -22.45 -4.34 0.72
C VAL A 292 -22.82 -3.71 2.06
N ALA A 293 -24.07 -3.27 2.19
CA ALA A 293 -24.57 -2.68 3.43
C ALA A 293 -24.59 -3.74 4.54
N VAL A 294 -24.01 -3.41 5.71
CA VAL A 294 -23.99 -4.30 6.89
C VAL A 294 -25.30 -4.18 7.67
N ASP A 295 -25.90 -2.98 7.67
CA ASP A 295 -27.24 -2.69 8.17
C ASP A 295 -27.91 -1.67 7.24
N THR A 296 -29.15 -1.91 6.83
CA THR A 296 -29.94 -1.04 5.97
C THR A 296 -30.16 0.37 6.52
N ASP A 297 -30.07 0.56 7.85
CA ASP A 297 -30.24 1.86 8.50
C ASP A 297 -28.91 2.56 8.83
N SER A 298 -27.77 1.90 8.60
CA SER A 298 -26.44 2.46 8.83
C SER A 298 -25.74 2.83 7.52
N ALA A 299 -24.90 3.87 7.55
CA ALA A 299 -24.00 4.18 6.43
C ALA A 299 -22.79 3.22 6.37
N ILE A 300 -22.76 2.17 7.19
CA ILE A 300 -21.65 1.22 7.29
C ILE A 300 -21.83 0.16 6.22
N TYR A 301 -20.83 0.07 5.35
CA TYR A 301 -20.74 -0.95 4.32
C TYR A 301 -19.35 -1.57 4.36
N SER A 302 -19.28 -2.84 3.97
CA SER A 302 -18.00 -3.50 3.71
C SER A 302 -17.82 -3.63 2.20
N THR A 303 -16.59 -3.52 1.73
CA THR A 303 -16.30 -3.70 0.30
C THR A 303 -15.79 -5.11 0.01
N GLY A 304 -15.99 -5.54 -1.24
CA GLY A 304 -15.51 -6.84 -1.68
C GLY A 304 -15.76 -7.07 -3.17
N THR A 305 -15.67 -8.33 -3.57
CA THR A 305 -15.78 -8.75 -4.97
C THR A 305 -16.85 -9.82 -5.16
N VAL A 306 -17.71 -9.67 -6.17
CA VAL A 306 -18.68 -10.70 -6.56
C VAL A 306 -17.94 -11.92 -7.10
N LEU A 307 -18.19 -13.09 -6.52
CA LEU A 307 -17.69 -14.37 -7.02
C LEU A 307 -18.72 -15.04 -7.95
N ALA A 308 -20.00 -14.94 -7.62
CA ALA A 308 -21.09 -15.53 -8.41
C ALA A 308 -22.44 -14.90 -8.06
N THR A 309 -23.45 -15.22 -8.87
CA THR A 309 -24.86 -15.01 -8.52
C THR A 309 -25.51 -16.34 -8.16
N ALA A 310 -26.44 -16.31 -7.21
CA ALA A 310 -27.18 -17.47 -6.76
C ALA A 310 -28.69 -17.17 -6.72
N ALA A 311 -29.50 -18.22 -6.84
CA ALA A 311 -30.93 -18.11 -6.56
C ALA A 311 -31.14 -17.99 -5.05
N GLY A 312 -31.67 -16.86 -4.63
CA GLY A 312 -32.06 -16.56 -3.26
C GLY A 312 -33.39 -17.17 -2.85
N ARG A 313 -33.80 -16.92 -1.60
CA ARG A 313 -35.10 -17.35 -1.09
C ARG A 313 -36.23 -16.71 -1.93
N ALA A 314 -37.26 -17.48 -2.25
CA ALA A 314 -38.38 -17.08 -3.11
C ALA A 314 -38.01 -16.70 -4.57
N GLY A 315 -36.87 -17.19 -5.09
CA GLY A 315 -36.48 -16.98 -6.49
C GLY A 315 -35.90 -15.60 -6.80
N ARG A 316 -35.52 -14.83 -5.77
CA ARG A 316 -34.81 -13.55 -5.91
C ARG A 316 -33.33 -13.79 -6.27
N LEU A 317 -32.65 -12.77 -6.79
CA LEU A 317 -31.22 -12.83 -7.07
C LEU A 317 -30.43 -12.47 -5.81
N ASP A 318 -29.55 -13.37 -5.39
CA ASP A 318 -28.55 -13.11 -4.35
C ASP A 318 -27.15 -13.09 -4.99
N TYR A 319 -26.25 -12.29 -4.44
CA TYR A 319 -24.83 -12.28 -4.78
C TYR A 319 -24.05 -13.10 -3.76
N LEU A 320 -23.15 -13.96 -4.27
CA LEU A 320 -22.08 -14.54 -3.49
C LEU A 320 -20.86 -13.65 -3.67
N TRP A 321 -20.42 -13.00 -2.60
CA TRP A 321 -19.34 -12.03 -2.64
C TRP A 321 -18.29 -12.32 -1.57
N ARG A 322 -17.04 -11.96 -1.84
CA ARG A 322 -15.92 -12.12 -0.93
C ARG A 322 -15.52 -10.75 -0.38
N PRO A 323 -15.54 -10.53 0.94
CA PRO A 323 -15.01 -9.31 1.56
C PRO A 323 -13.53 -9.12 1.27
N ASP A 324 -13.07 -7.88 1.10
CA ASP A 324 -11.64 -7.62 0.87
C ASP A 324 -10.80 -7.98 2.09
N VAL A 325 -11.33 -7.73 3.28
CA VAL A 325 -10.70 -8.11 4.55
C VAL A 325 -10.43 -9.61 4.65
N ALA A 326 -11.11 -10.43 3.83
CA ALA A 326 -10.88 -11.86 3.81
C ALA A 326 -9.50 -12.26 3.30
N ASP A 327 -8.81 -11.36 2.60
CA ASP A 327 -7.46 -11.56 2.07
C ASP A 327 -6.35 -11.03 3.03
N LEU A 328 -6.75 -10.39 4.14
CA LEU A 328 -5.82 -9.85 5.11
C LEU A 328 -5.08 -10.94 5.92
N PRO A 329 -3.84 -10.66 6.37
CA PRO A 329 -3.14 -11.50 7.35
C PRO A 329 -4.01 -11.84 8.56
N GLY A 330 -3.99 -13.12 8.96
CA GLY A 330 -4.75 -13.60 10.11
C GLY A 330 -6.22 -13.96 9.85
N HIS A 331 -6.82 -13.54 8.73
CA HIS A 331 -8.22 -13.83 8.47
C HIS A 331 -8.47 -15.35 8.24
N PRO A 332 -9.52 -15.96 8.83
CA PRO A 332 -9.81 -17.40 8.69
C PRO A 332 -10.02 -17.87 7.24
N TRP A 333 -10.54 -17.00 6.38
CA TRP A 333 -10.83 -17.34 4.97
C TRP A 333 -9.72 -17.00 4.00
N ARG A 334 -8.57 -16.53 4.50
CA ARG A 334 -7.45 -16.09 3.69
C ARG A 334 -6.96 -17.14 2.70
N HIS A 335 -6.82 -18.38 3.16
CA HIS A 335 -6.43 -19.54 2.33
C HIS A 335 -7.63 -20.27 1.72
N ARG A 336 -8.81 -19.63 1.72
CA ARG A 336 -10.08 -20.19 1.25
C ARG A 336 -10.75 -19.20 0.28
N PRO A 337 -10.18 -18.99 -0.93
CA PRO A 337 -10.59 -17.91 -1.84
C PRO A 337 -12.01 -18.04 -2.38
N ARG A 338 -12.64 -19.21 -2.24
CA ARG A 338 -14.02 -19.48 -2.66
C ARG A 338 -15.07 -19.26 -1.58
N LEU A 339 -14.66 -19.05 -0.32
CA LEU A 339 -15.62 -18.71 0.72
C LEU A 339 -16.14 -17.30 0.48
N ALA A 340 -17.47 -17.20 0.51
CA ALA A 340 -18.22 -16.00 0.24
C ALA A 340 -19.36 -15.82 1.24
N LEU A 341 -19.74 -14.56 1.43
CA LEU A 341 -20.98 -14.15 2.06
C LEU A 341 -22.08 -14.05 1.01
N ARG A 342 -23.33 -14.13 1.48
CA ARG A 342 -24.52 -13.95 0.65
C ARG A 342 -25.16 -12.60 0.96
N ALA A 343 -25.48 -11.85 -0.07
CA ALA A 343 -26.21 -10.58 0.05
C ALA A 343 -27.30 -10.49 -1.02
N GLY A 344 -28.44 -9.93 -0.66
CA GLY A 344 -29.56 -9.72 -1.57
C GLY A 344 -29.29 -8.63 -2.60
N LEU A 345 -30.05 -8.62 -3.71
CA LEU A 345 -29.93 -7.62 -4.79
C LEU A 345 -29.87 -6.17 -4.30
N HIS A 346 -30.66 -5.80 -3.30
CA HIS A 346 -30.79 -4.42 -2.81
C HIS A 346 -29.70 -4.02 -1.80
N GLU A 347 -28.95 -4.98 -1.28
CA GLU A 347 -27.87 -4.74 -0.31
C GLU A 347 -26.53 -4.48 -1.01
N VAL A 348 -26.45 -4.76 -2.32
CA VAL A 348 -25.21 -4.77 -3.10
C VAL A 348 -25.23 -3.69 -4.16
N SER A 349 -24.24 -2.80 -4.13
CA SER A 349 -24.02 -1.76 -5.14
C SER A 349 -22.62 -1.86 -5.74
N ALA A 350 -22.49 -1.66 -7.06
CA ALA A 350 -21.17 -1.61 -7.69
C ALA A 350 -20.44 -0.32 -7.27
N THR A 351 -19.19 -0.45 -6.82
CA THR A 351 -18.41 0.66 -6.28
C THR A 351 -17.03 0.82 -6.93
N LEU A 352 -16.51 2.05 -6.91
CA LEU A 352 -15.11 2.38 -7.20
C LEU A 352 -14.33 2.72 -5.92
N ASP A 353 -14.80 2.30 -4.75
CA ASP A 353 -14.03 2.41 -3.51
C ASP A 353 -12.79 1.52 -3.56
N VAL A 354 -11.74 1.90 -2.82
CA VAL A 354 -10.52 1.08 -2.66
C VAL A 354 -10.83 -0.19 -1.88
N ALA A 355 -9.96 -1.21 -2.02
CA ALA A 355 -9.99 -2.41 -1.19
C ALA A 355 -10.02 -2.01 0.28
N ASP A 356 -10.98 -2.55 1.04
CA ASP A 356 -10.94 -2.42 2.49
C ASP A 356 -9.68 -3.13 2.99
N ALA A 357 -8.73 -2.31 3.42
CA ALA A 357 -7.43 -2.72 3.86
C ALA A 357 -7.38 -2.86 5.39
N ASN A 358 -8.49 -2.62 6.11
CA ASN A 358 -8.58 -2.59 7.57
C ASN A 358 -7.47 -1.73 8.21
N THR A 359 -7.26 -0.53 7.67
CA THR A 359 -6.24 0.42 8.16
C THR A 359 -6.80 1.48 9.08
N ASP A 360 -8.11 1.64 9.11
CA ASP A 360 -8.82 2.70 9.81
C ASP A 360 -9.84 2.06 10.76
N THR A 361 -10.10 2.68 11.91
CA THR A 361 -11.17 2.27 12.83
C THR A 361 -12.53 2.76 12.32
N PRO A 362 -13.65 2.22 12.82
CA PRO A 362 -14.99 2.72 12.48
C PRO A 362 -15.18 4.22 12.76
N ASP A 363 -14.42 4.78 13.71
CA ASP A 363 -14.43 6.20 14.07
C ASP A 363 -13.50 7.05 13.18
N GLY A 364 -12.81 6.43 12.21
CA GLY A 364 -11.92 7.09 11.27
C GLY A 364 -10.52 7.40 11.83
N GLU A 365 -10.14 6.79 12.95
CA GLU A 365 -8.78 6.88 13.50
C GLU A 365 -7.87 5.81 12.88
N ASP A 366 -6.56 6.05 12.84
CA ASP A 366 -5.61 5.06 12.36
C ASP A 366 -5.69 3.79 13.24
N ALA A 367 -5.97 2.65 12.62
CA ALA A 367 -5.94 1.38 13.33
C ALA A 367 -4.51 1.08 13.80
N VAL A 368 -4.38 0.51 14.99
CA VAL A 368 -3.07 0.07 15.46
C VAL A 368 -2.64 -1.15 14.65
N MET A 369 -1.49 -1.05 13.99
CA MET A 369 -0.98 -2.09 13.13
C MET A 369 -0.46 -3.27 13.96
N ALA A 370 -0.98 -4.47 13.73
CA ALA A 370 -0.57 -5.69 14.42
C ALA A 370 0.41 -6.54 13.58
N THR A 371 0.89 -7.66 14.14
CA THR A 371 1.81 -8.59 13.45
C THR A 371 1.23 -9.04 12.10
N GLY A 372 1.94 -8.73 11.02
CA GLY A 372 1.53 -9.03 9.64
C GLY A 372 1.04 -7.84 8.84
N ALA A 373 0.70 -6.73 9.50
CA ALA A 373 0.30 -5.51 8.80
C ALA A 373 1.41 -5.03 7.86
N LEU A 374 1.02 -4.43 6.74
CA LEU A 374 1.91 -3.79 5.78
C LEU A 374 1.90 -2.29 6.00
N VAL A 375 3.08 -1.68 6.03
CA VAL A 375 3.25 -0.25 6.23
C VAL A 375 4.25 0.32 5.22
N ALA A 376 4.06 1.58 4.86
CA ALA A 376 5.03 2.37 4.10
C ALA A 376 5.70 3.39 5.01
N THR A 377 6.98 3.71 4.80
CA THR A 377 7.62 4.82 5.53
C THR A 377 7.16 6.16 4.97
N LEU A 378 6.98 7.15 5.85
CA LEU A 378 6.68 8.51 5.40
C LEU A 378 7.87 9.15 4.71
N ASP A 379 9.03 9.14 5.37
CA ASP A 379 10.24 9.78 4.88
C ASP A 379 11.53 9.07 5.30
N ASP A 380 11.44 7.94 6.00
CA ASP A 380 12.62 7.14 6.32
C ASP A 380 13.24 6.58 5.02
N PRO A 381 14.51 6.93 4.72
CA PRO A 381 15.15 6.54 3.47
C PRO A 381 15.63 5.08 3.48
N ARG A 382 15.59 4.39 4.62
CA ARG A 382 16.09 3.02 4.77
C ARG A 382 15.24 2.02 3.99
N PHE A 383 13.93 2.25 3.94
CA PHE A 383 12.99 1.34 3.28
C PHE A 383 11.72 2.05 2.82
N ALA A 384 10.99 1.44 1.90
CA ALA A 384 9.74 1.95 1.35
C ALA A 384 8.51 1.25 1.89
N VAL A 385 8.58 -0.07 1.98
CA VAL A 385 7.49 -0.92 2.43
C VAL A 385 8.08 -1.96 3.38
N GLY A 386 7.34 -2.32 4.42
CA GLY A 386 7.73 -3.37 5.33
C GLY A 386 6.54 -4.04 6.00
N THR A 387 6.81 -5.17 6.64
CA THR A 387 5.82 -5.91 7.43
C THR A 387 6.05 -5.65 8.91
N VAL A 388 5.01 -5.28 9.65
CA VAL A 388 5.05 -5.14 11.10
C VAL A 388 5.23 -6.52 11.73
N LEU A 389 6.32 -6.71 12.48
CA LEU A 389 6.57 -7.93 13.25
C LEU A 389 6.00 -7.81 14.67
N ARG A 390 6.24 -6.66 15.31
CA ARG A 390 5.84 -6.37 16.70
C ARG A 390 5.37 -4.94 16.84
N THR A 391 4.49 -4.73 17.80
CA THR A 391 3.93 -3.42 18.14
C THR A 391 4.14 -3.17 19.61
N TYR A 392 4.76 -2.04 19.96
CA TYR A 392 5.03 -1.66 21.34
C TYR A 392 4.12 -0.50 21.73
N ALA A 393 3.51 -0.59 22.92
CA ALA A 393 2.94 0.58 23.54
C ALA A 393 4.10 1.56 23.81
N GLY A 394 4.16 2.67 23.07
CA GLY A 394 5.25 3.63 23.21
C GLY A 394 5.23 4.31 24.58
N ASP A 395 6.33 4.97 24.93
CA ASP A 395 6.37 5.88 26.10
C ASP A 395 5.56 7.18 25.87
N GLY A 396 5.07 7.39 24.64
CA GLY A 396 4.26 8.54 24.21
C GLY A 396 2.84 8.13 23.76
N PRO A 397 2.05 9.06 23.17
CA PRO A 397 0.65 8.83 22.86
C PRO A 397 0.41 7.82 21.72
N THR A 398 1.44 7.49 20.94
CA THR A 398 1.33 6.61 19.76
C THR A 398 2.23 5.38 19.88
N PRO A 399 1.81 4.23 19.32
CA PRO A 399 2.60 3.00 19.37
C PRO A 399 3.84 3.08 18.50
N ARG A 400 4.79 2.17 18.74
CA ARG A 400 5.98 1.96 17.89
C ARG A 400 5.92 0.59 17.25
N TYR A 401 6.38 0.50 16.01
CA TYR A 401 6.35 -0.72 15.21
C TYR A 401 7.77 -1.20 14.93
N GLU A 402 8.06 -2.45 15.28
CA GLU A 402 9.24 -3.15 14.76
C GLU A 402 8.85 -3.77 13.42
N ILE A 403 9.43 -3.24 12.36
CA ILE A 403 9.07 -3.49 10.97
C ILE A 403 10.21 -4.24 10.31
N GLN A 404 9.92 -5.31 9.57
CA GLN A 404 10.87 -5.95 8.66
C GLN A 404 10.81 -5.22 7.31
N PRO A 405 11.84 -4.42 6.93
CA PRO A 405 11.90 -3.76 5.62
C PRO A 405 11.85 -4.77 4.48
N HIS A 406 11.20 -4.48 3.36
CA HIS A 406 11.20 -5.36 2.19
C HIS A 406 12.35 -5.03 1.23
N ASP A 407 12.63 -3.76 0.99
CA ASP A 407 13.61 -3.24 0.02
C ASP A 407 15.04 -3.10 0.55
N GLN A 408 15.28 -3.42 1.82
CA GLN A 408 16.60 -3.40 2.42
C GLN A 408 16.90 -4.74 3.08
N PRO A 409 18.03 -5.43 2.77
CA PRO A 409 18.37 -6.75 3.33
C PRO A 409 18.75 -6.73 4.83
N GLY A 410 18.62 -5.59 5.51
CA GLY A 410 18.90 -5.45 6.94
C GLY A 410 17.86 -6.12 7.85
N GLY A 411 18.18 -6.13 9.14
CA GLY A 411 17.28 -6.59 10.19
C GLY A 411 16.08 -5.64 10.42
N PRO A 412 15.18 -5.99 11.35
CA PRO A 412 14.02 -5.16 11.67
C PRO A 412 14.41 -3.75 12.13
N VAL A 413 13.53 -2.80 11.85
CA VAL A 413 13.66 -1.37 12.16
C VAL A 413 12.52 -0.94 13.07
N LEU A 414 12.82 -0.20 14.13
CA LEU A 414 11.81 0.36 15.03
C LEU A 414 11.44 1.79 14.59
N LEU A 415 10.18 2.03 14.23
CA LEU A 415 9.62 3.35 13.88
C LEU A 415 8.39 3.68 14.75
N GLY A 416 8.10 4.96 14.95
CA GLY A 416 6.83 5.41 15.53
C GLY A 416 5.67 5.29 14.56
N ALA A 417 4.44 5.17 15.06
CA ALA A 417 3.25 5.13 14.21
C ALA A 417 3.09 6.38 13.32
N THR A 418 3.51 7.55 13.82
CA THR A 418 3.51 8.82 13.08
C THR A 418 4.63 8.94 12.03
N GLU A 419 5.43 7.88 11.84
CA GLU A 419 6.51 7.81 10.85
C GLU A 419 6.19 6.85 9.70
N VAL A 420 5.01 6.21 9.74
CA VAL A 420 4.56 5.26 8.72
C VAL A 420 3.13 5.52 8.26
N THR A 421 2.79 5.07 7.07
CA THR A 421 1.40 4.99 6.56
C THR A 421 0.97 3.53 6.53
N PRO A 422 -0.19 3.17 7.09
CA PRO A 422 -0.72 1.82 6.96
C PRO A 422 -1.11 1.55 5.50
N LEU A 423 -0.72 0.38 4.97
CA LEU A 423 -1.07 -0.08 3.63
C LEU A 423 -2.08 -1.22 3.67
N ALA A 424 -1.98 -2.08 4.68
CA ALA A 424 -2.95 -3.13 4.99
C ALA A 424 -2.80 -3.54 6.47
N GLY A 425 -3.91 -3.63 7.18
CA GLY A 425 -3.98 -4.15 8.53
C GLY A 425 -3.96 -5.67 8.60
N THR A 426 -4.61 -6.22 9.63
CA THR A 426 -4.72 -7.66 9.88
C THR A 426 -6.10 -7.99 10.40
N ALA A 427 -6.52 -9.24 10.32
CA ALA A 427 -7.81 -9.72 10.82
C ALA A 427 -7.66 -11.02 11.62
N TRP A 428 -6.73 -11.04 12.58
CA TRP A 428 -6.57 -12.15 13.52
C TRP A 428 -7.84 -12.30 14.39
N PRO A 429 -8.48 -13.46 14.49
CA PRO A 429 -9.72 -13.59 15.27
C PRO A 429 -9.50 -13.32 16.75
N SER A 430 -8.39 -13.80 17.32
CA SER A 430 -8.03 -13.59 18.72
C SER A 430 -6.53 -13.42 18.93
N THR A 431 -6.15 -12.86 20.07
CA THR A 431 -4.76 -12.75 20.53
C THR A 431 -4.08 -14.11 20.65
N ALA A 432 -4.85 -15.17 20.98
CA ALA A 432 -4.34 -16.54 21.02
C ALA A 432 -3.97 -17.05 19.62
N ASP A 433 -4.80 -16.79 18.60
CA ASP A 433 -4.51 -17.16 17.22
C ASP A 433 -3.28 -16.42 16.68
N LEU A 434 -3.16 -15.13 17.02
CA LEU A 434 -2.00 -14.31 16.69
C LEU A 434 -0.72 -14.88 17.34
N LEU A 435 -0.76 -15.22 18.63
CA LEU A 435 0.38 -15.82 19.33
C LEU A 435 0.76 -17.20 18.78
N LEU A 436 -0.22 -18.03 18.39
CA LEU A 436 0.03 -19.32 17.76
C LEU A 436 0.73 -19.15 16.39
N ALA A 437 0.26 -18.19 15.58
CA ALA A 437 0.90 -17.83 14.33
C ALA A 437 2.35 -17.39 14.54
N ARG A 438 2.62 -16.57 15.56
CA ARG A 438 3.97 -16.13 15.91
C ARG A 438 4.87 -17.23 16.46
N ALA A 439 4.33 -18.17 17.22
CA ALA A 439 5.11 -19.31 17.67
C ALA A 439 5.59 -20.15 16.47
N THR A 440 4.72 -20.33 15.47
CA THR A 440 5.07 -20.99 14.20
C THR A 440 6.14 -20.21 13.41
N ALA A 441 6.22 -18.90 13.63
CA ALA A 441 7.17 -17.97 13.04
C ALA A 441 8.55 -17.91 13.65
N ASN A 442 8.72 -18.46 14.85
CA ASN A 442 9.81 -18.08 15.75
C ASN A 442 9.87 -16.56 16.04
N VAL A 443 8.70 -15.90 16.13
CA VAL A 443 8.61 -14.48 16.53
C VAL A 443 8.20 -14.41 17.99
N ASP A 444 9.21 -14.47 18.86
CA ASP A 444 9.00 -14.46 20.32
C ASP A 444 8.28 -13.19 20.79
N LEU A 445 7.50 -13.35 21.86
CA LEU A 445 6.88 -12.27 22.61
C LEU A 445 7.96 -11.43 23.29
N ARG A 446 7.88 -10.11 23.17
CA ARG A 446 8.77 -9.16 23.89
C ARG A 446 8.01 -8.46 25.02
N PRO A 447 8.67 -7.95 26.06
CA PRO A 447 8.03 -7.09 27.06
C PRO A 447 7.42 -5.83 26.43
N PHE A 448 6.32 -5.34 26.99
CA PHE A 448 5.62 -4.10 26.59
C PHE A 448 5.07 -4.12 25.16
N GLU A 449 4.87 -5.32 24.64
CA GLU A 449 4.31 -5.55 23.32
C GLU A 449 2.77 -5.55 23.39
N LEU A 450 2.16 -4.75 22.53
CA LEU A 450 0.73 -4.65 22.33
C LEU A 450 0.30 -5.64 21.23
N LEU A 451 -0.52 -6.61 21.62
CA LEU A 451 -1.15 -7.58 20.75
C LEU A 451 -2.58 -7.13 20.48
N ILE A 452 -2.94 -6.96 19.21
CA ILE A 452 -4.29 -6.59 18.82
C ILE A 452 -4.80 -7.60 17.81
N ALA A 453 -5.96 -8.14 18.13
CA ALA A 453 -6.75 -8.98 17.28
C ALA A 453 -8.15 -8.38 17.16
N VAL A 454 -8.99 -9.00 16.34
CA VAL A 454 -10.33 -8.50 16.03
C VAL A 454 -11.25 -8.52 17.25
N ARG A 455 -11.20 -9.58 18.08
CA ARG A 455 -12.08 -9.73 19.25
C ARG A 455 -11.48 -9.19 20.56
N ASP A 456 -10.17 -9.14 20.65
CA ASP A 456 -9.46 -8.89 21.90
C ASP A 456 -8.10 -8.22 21.68
N TYR A 457 -7.57 -7.66 22.76
CA TYR A 457 -6.23 -7.12 22.81
C TYR A 457 -5.54 -7.55 24.09
N ALA A 458 -4.21 -7.55 24.07
CA ALA A 458 -3.41 -7.84 25.24
C ALA A 458 -2.11 -7.02 25.25
N LEU A 459 -1.63 -6.69 26.44
CA LEU A 459 -0.32 -6.08 26.66
C LEU A 459 0.58 -7.08 27.40
N SER A 460 1.77 -7.31 26.87
CA SER A 460 2.77 -8.12 27.55
C SER A 460 3.55 -7.29 28.58
N ALA A 461 3.96 -7.95 29.66
CA ALA A 461 4.89 -7.39 30.63
C ALA A 461 6.03 -8.37 30.89
N ASP A 462 7.12 -7.85 31.45
CA ASP A 462 8.22 -8.67 31.89
C ASP A 462 7.83 -9.51 33.12
N SER A 463 8.39 -10.72 33.23
CA SER A 463 8.16 -11.61 34.38
C SER A 463 9.40 -12.46 34.67
N PRO A 464 9.54 -13.03 35.89
CA PRO A 464 10.69 -13.87 36.25
C PRO A 464 10.91 -15.08 35.34
N HIS A 465 9.91 -15.47 34.55
CA HIS A 465 9.96 -16.59 33.62
C HIS A 465 9.92 -16.13 32.15
N GLY A 466 10.25 -14.87 31.88
CA GLY A 466 10.17 -14.24 30.57
C GLY A 466 8.86 -13.49 30.32
N PRO A 467 8.68 -12.87 29.14
CA PRO A 467 7.52 -12.06 28.82
C PRO A 467 6.21 -12.84 28.90
N ARG A 468 5.18 -12.26 29.52
CA ARG A 468 3.83 -12.85 29.65
C ARG A 468 2.75 -11.81 29.41
N LEU A 469 1.55 -12.25 29.04
CA LEU A 469 0.38 -11.35 28.94
C LEU A 469 0.00 -10.88 30.35
N ALA A 470 -0.04 -9.57 30.55
CA ALA A 470 -0.33 -8.95 31.83
C ALA A 470 -1.69 -8.26 31.87
N VAL A 471 -2.11 -7.66 30.76
CA VAL A 471 -3.43 -7.03 30.59
C VAL A 471 -4.08 -7.63 29.37
N SER A 472 -5.38 -7.95 29.45
CA SER A 472 -6.18 -8.40 28.32
C SER A 472 -7.58 -7.80 28.40
N GLY A 473 -8.11 -7.34 27.28
CA GLY A 473 -9.48 -6.83 27.16
C GLY A 473 -10.16 -7.38 25.91
N ARG A 474 -11.48 -7.24 25.84
CA ARG A 474 -12.27 -7.60 24.65
C ARG A 474 -12.84 -6.35 24.01
N PHE A 475 -12.87 -6.35 22.68
CA PHE A 475 -13.61 -5.35 21.91
C PHE A 475 -15.10 -5.69 21.91
N GLY A 476 -15.93 -4.72 21.52
CA GLY A 476 -17.38 -4.83 21.48
C GLY A 476 -17.90 -5.70 20.32
N GLU A 477 -18.99 -5.29 19.69
CA GLU A 477 -19.44 -5.95 18.46
C GLU A 477 -18.40 -5.81 17.36
N VAL A 478 -18.25 -6.89 16.58
CA VAL A 478 -17.26 -7.04 15.52
C VAL A 478 -17.99 -7.18 14.18
N ASP A 479 -17.44 -6.54 13.13
CA ASP A 479 -17.92 -6.70 11.77
C ASP A 479 -17.86 -8.18 11.33
N MET A 480 -18.98 -8.68 10.80
CA MET A 480 -19.10 -10.02 10.24
C MET A 480 -18.10 -10.28 9.09
N ALA A 481 -17.71 -9.25 8.35
CA ALA A 481 -16.69 -9.35 7.32
C ALA A 481 -15.30 -9.65 7.91
N LEU A 482 -14.96 -9.06 9.07
CA LEU A 482 -13.68 -9.25 9.76
C LEU A 482 -13.63 -10.55 10.57
N ASP A 483 -14.76 -10.96 11.14
CA ASP A 483 -14.88 -12.19 11.92
C ASP A 483 -16.17 -12.95 11.58
N PRO A 484 -16.14 -13.75 10.50
CA PRO A 484 -17.32 -14.47 10.06
C PRO A 484 -17.68 -15.66 10.97
N ALA A 485 -16.76 -16.11 11.82
CA ALA A 485 -16.90 -17.35 12.60
C ALA A 485 -17.97 -17.27 13.70
N GLY A 486 -18.54 -16.08 13.95
CA GLY A 486 -19.56 -15.87 14.98
C GLY A 486 -20.98 -15.63 14.48
N ARG A 487 -21.20 -15.29 13.20
CA ARG A 487 -22.49 -14.71 12.73
C ARG A 487 -22.93 -15.07 11.30
N ALA A 488 -22.07 -15.67 10.47
CA ALA A 488 -22.39 -16.00 9.08
C ALA A 488 -22.32 -17.50 8.80
N ASP A 489 -23.22 -18.00 7.93
CA ASP A 489 -23.04 -19.30 7.26
C ASP A 489 -22.24 -19.06 5.96
N PRO A 490 -20.91 -19.28 5.93
CA PRO A 490 -20.13 -19.15 4.71
C PRO A 490 -20.65 -20.08 3.62
N VAL A 491 -20.71 -19.58 2.40
CA VAL A 491 -21.07 -20.37 1.22
C VAL A 491 -19.84 -20.52 0.34
N GLU A 492 -19.56 -21.75 -0.10
CA GLU A 492 -18.52 -21.97 -1.10
C GLU A 492 -19.08 -21.60 -2.48
N ALA A 493 -18.48 -20.59 -3.11
CA ALA A 493 -18.84 -20.18 -4.45
C ALA A 493 -18.45 -21.26 -5.48
N PRO A 494 -19.27 -21.46 -6.54
CA PRO A 494 -18.94 -22.39 -7.60
C PRO A 494 -17.61 -22.00 -8.27
N PRO A 495 -16.89 -22.95 -8.89
CA PRO A 495 -15.70 -22.64 -9.66
C PRO A 495 -15.98 -21.54 -10.69
N PRO A 496 -15.08 -20.55 -10.87
CA PRO A 496 -15.21 -19.66 -12.00
C PRO A 496 -15.22 -20.48 -13.28
N ALA A 497 -16.20 -20.22 -14.17
CA ALA A 497 -16.10 -20.70 -15.54
C ALA A 497 -14.80 -20.13 -16.11
N GLY A 498 -13.87 -21.00 -16.49
CA GLY A 498 -12.47 -20.62 -16.70
C GLY A 498 -12.32 -19.45 -17.68
N PRO A 499 -11.42 -18.48 -17.40
CA PRO A 499 -11.06 -17.48 -18.40
C PRO A 499 -10.28 -18.16 -19.55
N PRO A 500 -10.38 -17.65 -20.79
CA PRO A 500 -9.53 -18.11 -21.88
C PRO A 500 -8.05 -17.91 -21.50
N PRO A 501 -7.15 -18.83 -21.91
CA PRO A 501 -5.73 -18.73 -21.58
C PRO A 501 -5.12 -17.57 -22.36
N GLY A 502 -4.51 -16.62 -21.63
CA GLY A 502 -3.63 -15.63 -22.24
C GLY A 502 -3.86 -14.23 -21.71
N LEU A 503 -3.19 -13.89 -20.62
CA LEU A 503 -2.64 -12.56 -20.36
C LEU A 503 -1.44 -12.78 -19.43
N GLY A 504 -0.25 -12.82 -20.03
CA GLY A 504 1.00 -13.02 -19.31
C GLY A 504 1.18 -11.92 -18.26
N ALA A 505 1.44 -12.36 -17.02
CA ALA A 505 1.83 -11.50 -15.92
C ALA A 505 3.00 -10.61 -16.35
N GLY A 506 2.91 -9.33 -15.96
CA GLY A 506 3.88 -8.31 -16.30
C GLY A 506 5.30 -8.76 -16.00
N LEU A 507 6.21 -8.53 -16.95
CA LEU A 507 7.65 -8.66 -16.77
C LEU A 507 8.06 -7.93 -15.49
N ILE A 508 8.49 -8.68 -14.47
CA ILE A 508 9.02 -8.11 -13.25
C ILE A 508 10.51 -7.81 -13.52
N PRO A 509 10.93 -6.54 -13.52
CA PRO A 509 12.34 -6.22 -13.74
C PRO A 509 13.17 -6.73 -12.55
N ILE A 510 14.16 -7.55 -12.86
CA ILE A 510 15.18 -8.00 -11.91
C ILE A 510 16.41 -7.14 -12.15
N SER A 511 16.88 -6.44 -11.12
CA SER A 511 18.19 -5.79 -11.14
C SER A 511 19.09 -6.46 -10.12
N ALA A 512 20.27 -6.91 -10.57
CA ALA A 512 21.37 -7.28 -9.71
C ALA A 512 22.38 -6.13 -9.72
N SER A 513 22.16 -5.16 -8.83
CA SER A 513 23.07 -4.03 -8.63
C SER A 513 23.37 -3.90 -7.14
N ASP A 514 24.64 -3.65 -6.81
CA ASP A 514 25.13 -3.40 -5.45
C ASP A 514 25.11 -4.62 -4.50
N GLY A 515 25.29 -5.84 -5.02
CA GLY A 515 25.40 -7.05 -4.19
C GLY A 515 24.08 -7.52 -3.55
N ALA A 516 22.94 -7.01 -4.01
CA ALA A 516 21.61 -7.49 -3.65
C ALA A 516 20.77 -7.75 -4.91
N CYS A 517 19.90 -8.75 -4.86
CA CYS A 517 18.91 -9.00 -5.91
C CYS A 517 17.62 -8.25 -5.58
N ARG A 518 17.06 -7.52 -6.55
CA ARG A 518 15.91 -6.63 -6.36
C ARG A 518 14.72 -7.00 -7.24
N LEU A 519 13.51 -6.93 -6.69
CA LEU A 519 12.23 -7.23 -7.34
C LEU A 519 11.22 -6.11 -7.08
N GLU A 520 10.74 -5.43 -8.11
CA GLU A 520 9.64 -4.46 -7.97
C GLU A 520 8.28 -5.16 -8.09
N HIS A 521 7.52 -5.21 -7.00
CA HIS A 521 6.18 -5.80 -6.95
C HIS A 521 5.11 -4.74 -6.64
N PRO A 522 3.95 -4.72 -7.32
CA PRO A 522 2.91 -3.71 -7.09
C PRO A 522 2.37 -3.70 -5.66
N THR A 523 2.30 -4.85 -5.00
CA THR A 523 1.78 -4.99 -3.62
C THR A 523 2.84 -4.81 -2.55
N TYR A 524 4.08 -5.26 -2.81
CA TYR A 524 5.15 -5.29 -1.78
C TYR A 524 6.16 -4.16 -1.96
N GLY A 525 5.99 -3.35 -3.01
CA GLY A 525 7.03 -2.42 -3.44
C GLY A 525 8.28 -3.18 -3.89
N LEU A 526 9.43 -2.56 -3.67
CA LEU A 526 10.73 -3.17 -3.95
C LEU A 526 11.04 -4.22 -2.87
N ILE A 527 11.44 -5.43 -3.26
CA ILE A 527 11.94 -6.46 -2.37
C ILE A 527 13.42 -6.68 -2.69
N ALA A 528 14.29 -6.55 -1.70
CA ALA A 528 15.72 -6.76 -1.83
C ALA A 528 16.21 -7.87 -0.90
N VAL A 529 16.97 -8.81 -1.48
CA VAL A 529 17.47 -10.01 -0.81
C VAL A 529 18.93 -10.26 -1.15
N ASP A 530 19.62 -10.99 -0.28
CA ASP A 530 20.97 -11.47 -0.55
C ASP A 530 20.98 -12.40 -1.78
N PRO A 531 21.90 -12.23 -2.74
CA PRO A 531 21.93 -13.03 -3.96
C PRO A 531 22.14 -14.52 -3.71
N ASN A 532 22.89 -14.91 -2.67
CA ASN A 532 23.11 -16.32 -2.36
C ASN A 532 21.86 -16.92 -1.75
N LEU A 533 21.17 -16.21 -0.85
CA LEU A 533 19.88 -16.65 -0.31
C LEU A 533 18.82 -16.76 -1.41
N LEU A 534 18.77 -15.81 -2.35
CA LEU A 534 17.85 -15.89 -3.48
C LEU A 534 18.21 -17.04 -4.42
N ALA A 535 19.48 -17.20 -4.79
CA ALA A 535 19.92 -18.30 -5.63
C ALA A 535 19.55 -19.64 -4.98
N THR A 536 19.79 -19.76 -3.68
CA THR A 536 19.39 -20.92 -2.87
C THR A 536 17.88 -21.13 -2.92
N ALA A 537 17.07 -20.09 -2.66
CA ALA A 537 15.62 -20.17 -2.72
C ALA A 537 15.12 -20.58 -4.12
N LEU A 538 15.72 -20.08 -5.19
CA LEU A 538 15.37 -20.41 -6.56
C LEU A 538 15.67 -21.87 -6.93
N THR A 539 16.56 -22.55 -6.20
CA THR A 539 16.79 -24.01 -6.37
C THR A 539 15.75 -24.87 -5.65
N ILE A 540 15.02 -24.30 -4.69
CA ILE A 540 13.99 -25.00 -3.92
C ILE A 540 12.71 -25.09 -4.77
N HIS A 541 12.05 -26.25 -4.72
CA HIS A 541 10.84 -26.46 -5.50
C HIS A 541 9.74 -25.47 -5.05
N PRO A 542 8.94 -24.87 -5.97
CA PRO A 542 7.93 -23.87 -5.60
C PRO A 542 6.92 -24.34 -4.55
N THR A 543 6.59 -25.63 -4.52
CA THR A 543 5.70 -26.20 -3.48
C THR A 543 6.36 -26.27 -2.10
N GLN A 544 7.68 -26.46 -2.03
CA GLN A 544 8.42 -26.42 -0.76
C GLN A 544 8.57 -24.97 -0.27
N LEU A 545 8.82 -24.03 -1.18
CA LEU A 545 8.79 -22.60 -0.84
C LEU A 545 7.40 -22.16 -0.37
N ALA A 546 6.35 -22.59 -1.06
CA ALA A 546 4.97 -22.35 -0.64
C ALA A 546 4.72 -22.94 0.76
N ALA A 547 5.14 -24.18 1.03
CA ALA A 547 4.99 -24.80 2.34
C ALA A 547 5.76 -24.05 3.46
N VAL A 548 6.94 -23.50 3.16
CA VAL A 548 7.68 -22.65 4.12
C VAL A 548 6.93 -21.35 4.38
N LEU A 549 6.44 -20.70 3.32
CA LEU A 549 5.66 -19.47 3.44
C LEU A 549 4.30 -19.71 4.12
N ASP A 550 3.71 -20.91 3.97
CA ASP A 550 2.49 -21.32 4.66
C ASP A 550 2.71 -21.46 6.17
N GLY A 551 3.94 -21.78 6.60
CA GLY A 551 4.33 -21.69 8.00
C GLY A 551 4.37 -20.25 8.53
N HIS A 552 4.19 -19.24 7.67
CA HIS A 552 4.26 -17.82 8.00
C HIS A 552 2.92 -17.12 7.66
N PRO A 553 1.84 -17.43 8.41
CA PRO A 553 0.47 -17.02 8.09
C PRO A 553 0.24 -15.50 8.08
N TRP A 554 1.21 -14.70 8.51
CA TRP A 554 1.15 -13.23 8.40
C TRP A 554 1.61 -12.67 7.04
N LEU A 555 2.31 -13.44 6.19
CA LEU A 555 2.72 -13.02 4.84
C LEU A 555 1.59 -13.27 3.84
N PRO A 556 1.24 -12.36 2.90
CA PRO A 556 0.05 -12.51 2.05
C PRO A 556 -0.04 -13.87 1.36
N PRO A 557 -1.24 -14.43 1.18
CA PRO A 557 -1.38 -15.79 0.70
C PRO A 557 -1.06 -15.89 -0.80
N GLY A 558 -0.52 -17.04 -1.20
CA GLY A 558 -0.26 -17.39 -2.60
C GLY A 558 -1.46 -18.10 -3.28
N PRO A 559 -1.38 -18.34 -4.60
CA PRO A 559 -0.14 -18.65 -5.30
C PRO A 559 0.65 -17.40 -5.70
N HIS A 560 1.80 -17.22 -5.07
CA HIS A 560 2.79 -16.25 -5.53
C HIS A 560 3.46 -16.79 -6.79
N PRO A 561 3.76 -15.96 -7.79
CA PRO A 561 4.67 -16.35 -8.85
C PRO A 561 5.96 -16.92 -8.24
N PRO A 562 6.57 -18.00 -8.79
CA PRO A 562 7.70 -18.68 -8.16
C PRO A 562 8.85 -17.75 -7.76
N LEU A 563 9.11 -16.72 -8.57
CA LEU A 563 10.07 -15.68 -8.27
C LEU A 563 9.70 -14.88 -7.02
N VAL A 564 8.45 -14.40 -6.92
CA VAL A 564 7.95 -13.65 -5.75
C VAL A 564 8.03 -14.52 -4.50
N ALA A 565 7.64 -15.80 -4.60
CA ALA A 565 7.74 -16.75 -3.49
C ALA A 565 9.20 -16.92 -3.01
N ALA A 566 10.15 -17.06 -3.93
CA ALA A 566 11.57 -17.16 -3.60
C ALA A 566 12.10 -15.90 -2.91
N TYR A 567 11.71 -14.71 -3.38
CA TYR A 567 12.07 -13.44 -2.75
C TYR A 567 11.49 -13.31 -1.34
N LEU A 568 10.19 -13.60 -1.15
CA LEU A 568 9.54 -13.55 0.16
C LEU A 568 10.17 -14.56 1.13
N ALA A 569 10.46 -15.79 0.69
CA ALA A 569 11.09 -16.81 1.52
C ALA A 569 12.52 -16.44 1.90
N ALA A 570 13.35 -16.03 0.92
CA ALA A 570 14.72 -15.57 1.21
C ALA A 570 14.73 -14.37 2.17
N LYS A 571 13.69 -13.53 2.12
CA LYS A 571 13.58 -12.34 2.96
C LYS A 571 13.11 -12.62 4.38
N HIS A 572 12.04 -13.40 4.53
CA HIS A 572 11.36 -13.59 5.80
C HIS A 572 11.75 -14.90 6.49
N THR A 573 12.27 -15.88 5.76
CA THR A 573 12.62 -17.21 6.26
C THR A 573 14.02 -17.69 5.83
N PRO A 574 15.07 -16.85 5.97
CA PRO A 574 16.40 -17.17 5.44
C PRO A 574 16.97 -18.48 6.01
N GLU A 575 16.68 -18.80 7.27
CA GLU A 575 17.10 -20.03 7.93
C GLU A 575 16.41 -21.27 7.33
N ALA A 576 15.10 -21.19 7.07
CA ALA A 576 14.33 -22.28 6.47
C ALA A 576 14.77 -22.55 5.02
N VAL A 577 15.05 -21.50 4.25
CA VAL A 577 15.63 -21.60 2.91
C VAL A 577 16.99 -22.32 2.96
N THR A 578 17.85 -21.95 3.92
CA THR A 578 19.17 -22.57 4.07
C THR A 578 19.06 -24.05 4.47
N ALA A 579 18.15 -24.37 5.38
CA ALA A 579 17.91 -25.74 5.86
C ALA A 579 17.33 -26.66 4.76
N LEU A 580 16.43 -26.15 3.91
CA LEU A 580 15.89 -26.91 2.79
C LEU A 580 16.92 -27.20 1.70
N ALA A 581 17.84 -26.27 1.45
CA ALA A 581 18.90 -26.44 0.48
C ALA A 581 20.02 -27.36 0.97
N HIS A 582 20.24 -27.41 2.28
CA HIS A 582 21.23 -28.29 2.92
C HIS A 582 20.53 -29.14 3.98
N PRO A 583 19.74 -30.16 3.59
CA PRO A 583 19.11 -31.03 4.55
C PRO A 583 20.21 -31.64 5.44
N PRO A 584 20.08 -31.60 6.78
CA PRO A 584 21.11 -32.09 7.66
C PRO A 584 21.45 -33.53 7.28
N HIS A 585 22.73 -33.80 7.00
CA HIS A 585 23.20 -35.15 6.78
C HIS A 585 22.84 -36.00 8.02
N PRO A 586 22.18 -37.15 7.86
CA PRO A 586 21.95 -38.04 8.97
C PRO A 586 23.31 -38.39 9.56
N ILE A 587 23.53 -37.99 10.81
CA ILE A 587 24.68 -38.43 11.60
C ILE A 587 24.56 -39.96 11.66
N GLY A 588 25.44 -40.63 10.92
CA GLY A 588 25.57 -42.08 11.00
C GLY A 588 25.84 -42.53 12.44
N PRO A 589 25.45 -43.75 12.81
CA PRO A 589 25.62 -44.23 14.18
C PRO A 589 27.11 -44.21 14.57
N PRO A 590 27.44 -43.97 15.86
CA PRO A 590 28.80 -43.81 16.30
C PRO A 590 29.62 -45.08 16.03
N ASP A 591 30.80 -44.89 15.44
CA ASP A 591 31.81 -45.92 15.23
C ASP A 591 32.10 -46.69 16.53
N GLY A 592 31.73 -47.98 16.55
CA GLY A 592 32.27 -48.96 17.48
C GLY A 592 33.53 -49.61 16.90
N PRO A 593 34.57 -49.90 17.69
CA PRO A 593 35.84 -50.37 17.16
C PRO A 593 35.84 -51.87 16.84
N ALA A 594 36.46 -52.18 15.69
CA ALA A 594 37.23 -53.38 15.31
C ALA A 594 36.77 -54.78 15.75
N GLY A 595 36.56 -55.68 14.77
CA GLY A 595 36.49 -57.12 15.04
C GLY A 595 36.14 -58.05 13.86
N THR A 596 37.08 -58.19 12.92
CA THR A 596 37.44 -59.45 12.23
C THR A 596 36.43 -60.14 11.27
N VAL A 597 36.83 -60.13 10.00
CA VAL A 597 36.36 -60.95 8.86
C VAL A 597 36.68 -62.43 9.06
N THR A 598 35.74 -63.36 8.80
CA THR A 598 36.07 -64.71 8.29
C THR A 598 34.88 -65.38 7.53
N VAL A 599 35.02 -65.46 6.19
CA VAL A 599 34.75 -66.63 5.31
C VAL A 599 33.29 -67.05 4.94
N LEU A 600 32.92 -66.75 3.69
CA LEU A 600 32.06 -67.54 2.75
C LEU A 600 32.76 -68.89 2.40
N PRO A 601 32.14 -69.97 1.84
CA PRO A 601 31.06 -69.94 0.83
C PRO A 601 30.06 -71.13 0.81
N GLY A 602 29.09 -71.13 -0.11
CA GLY A 602 28.38 -72.38 -0.49
C GLY A 602 27.09 -72.26 -1.30
N SER A 603 27.18 -71.75 -2.54
CA SER A 603 26.49 -72.23 -3.76
C SER A 603 25.15 -73.00 -3.69
N ALA A 604 24.11 -72.50 -4.36
CA ALA A 604 23.58 -73.01 -5.65
C ALA A 604 22.11 -72.58 -5.90
N THR A 605 21.86 -72.02 -7.08
CA THR A 605 20.55 -71.86 -7.77
C THR A 605 20.27 -73.11 -8.64
N PRO A 606 19.15 -73.28 -9.37
CA PRO A 606 17.78 -72.70 -9.35
C PRO A 606 16.65 -73.77 -9.55
N ALA A 607 15.42 -73.29 -9.83
CA ALA A 607 14.27 -73.95 -10.51
C ALA A 607 13.37 -74.86 -9.65
N ASP A 608 12.04 -74.94 -9.77
CA ASP A 608 10.99 -74.24 -10.54
C ASP A 608 9.63 -74.77 -10.01
N THR A 609 8.53 -74.10 -10.39
CA THR A 609 7.15 -74.61 -10.56
C THR A 609 6.14 -74.68 -9.38
N ALA A 610 4.97 -74.08 -9.67
CA ALA A 610 3.59 -74.48 -9.34
C ALA A 610 2.85 -73.86 -8.11
N SER A 611 1.97 -72.91 -8.42
CA SER A 611 0.63 -72.68 -7.81
C SER A 611 -0.26 -73.96 -7.89
N PRO A 612 -1.43 -74.10 -7.20
CA PRO A 612 -2.38 -73.05 -6.78
C PRO A 612 -3.14 -73.25 -5.44
N ASP A 613 -4.01 -72.27 -5.13
CA ASP A 613 -5.32 -72.33 -4.44
C ASP A 613 -5.46 -73.07 -3.08
N THR A 614 -6.01 -72.43 -2.04
CA THR A 614 -7.47 -72.30 -1.79
C THR A 614 -7.78 -71.66 -0.42
N ARG A 615 -8.71 -70.69 -0.43
CA ARG A 615 -9.92 -70.52 0.42
C ARG A 615 -9.90 -70.45 1.97
N THR A 616 -10.73 -69.48 2.42
CA THR A 616 -11.68 -69.48 3.58
C THR A 616 -11.10 -69.44 5.00
N ALA A 617 -11.74 -68.86 6.03
CA ALA A 617 -12.89 -67.98 6.24
C ALA A 617 -12.96 -67.73 7.77
N ASN A 618 -13.88 -66.86 8.19
CA ASN A 618 -14.47 -66.68 9.53
C ASN A 618 -13.69 -65.81 10.53
N ASP A 619 -14.23 -64.64 10.88
CA ASP A 619 -15.30 -64.41 11.88
C ASP A 619 -14.84 -64.77 13.30
N THR A 620 -14.86 -63.83 14.25
CA THR A 620 -16.02 -63.57 15.12
C THR A 620 -15.68 -62.48 16.15
N ALA A 621 -16.72 -61.73 16.53
CA ALA A 621 -16.80 -60.69 17.55
C ALA A 621 -16.41 -61.14 18.98
N GLY A 622 -16.18 -60.14 19.85
CA GLY A 622 -16.10 -60.34 21.30
C GLY A 622 -16.12 -59.02 22.08
N ALA A 623 -17.31 -58.63 22.54
CA ALA A 623 -17.55 -57.56 23.50
C ALA A 623 -17.05 -57.95 24.91
N GLY A 624 -16.86 -56.96 25.80
CA GLY A 624 -16.91 -57.24 27.24
C GLY A 624 -16.16 -56.29 28.18
N ASN A 625 -16.95 -55.43 28.83
CA ASN A 625 -16.93 -55.11 30.26
C ASN A 625 -15.84 -54.22 30.88
N THR A 626 -16.34 -53.07 31.36
CA THR A 626 -16.03 -52.40 32.64
C THR A 626 -16.05 -53.35 33.85
N PRO A 627 -15.37 -52.97 34.94
CA PRO A 627 -16.12 -52.49 36.10
C PRO A 627 -15.49 -51.28 36.83
N VAL A 628 -16.38 -50.70 37.63
CA VAL A 628 -16.30 -49.60 38.60
C VAL A 628 -15.53 -50.01 39.85
N ASP A 629 -14.83 -49.08 40.52
CA ASP A 629 -14.93 -48.92 41.98
C ASP A 629 -14.41 -47.55 42.47
N ASP A 630 -15.25 -46.94 43.31
CA ASP A 630 -15.10 -45.72 44.09
C ASP A 630 -14.08 -45.88 45.24
N VAL A 631 -13.36 -44.81 45.62
CA VAL A 631 -13.03 -44.49 47.04
C VAL A 631 -12.81 -42.98 47.24
N GLU A 632 -13.79 -42.36 47.91
CA GLU A 632 -13.74 -41.39 49.02
C GLU A 632 -12.54 -40.44 49.27
N ALA A 633 -12.89 -39.16 49.52
CA ALA A 633 -12.09 -38.11 50.17
C ALA A 633 -12.07 -38.27 51.71
N PRO A 634 -11.23 -37.51 52.45
CA PRO A 634 -11.70 -36.22 52.96
C PRO A 634 -10.65 -35.10 52.99
N GLY A 635 -11.13 -33.85 53.05
CA GLY A 635 -10.33 -32.61 53.02
C GLY A 635 -9.63 -32.25 54.32
N TRP A 636 -9.15 -31.00 54.40
CA TRP A 636 -9.05 -30.13 55.59
C TRP A 636 -8.61 -28.70 55.18
N GLU A 637 -8.92 -27.76 56.06
CA GLU A 637 -9.09 -26.32 55.87
C GLU A 637 -7.80 -25.45 55.83
N SER A 638 -8.03 -24.19 55.44
CA SER A 638 -7.17 -22.99 55.30
C SER A 638 -6.38 -22.56 56.56
N PRO A 639 -5.54 -21.50 56.48
CA PRO A 639 -5.96 -20.09 56.30
C PRO A 639 -5.58 -19.46 54.95
#